data_AF-A0A0G1U5F5-F1
#
_entry.id   AF-A0A0G1U5F5-F1
#
_cell.length_a   1.000
_cell.length_b   1.000
_cell.length_c   1.000
_cell.angle_alpha   90.00
_cell.angle_beta   90.00
_cell.angle_gamma   90.00
#
_symmetry.space_group_name_H-M   'P 1'
#
loop_
_entity.id
_entity.type
_entity.pdbx_description
1 polymer ?
#
loop_
_entity_poly.entity_id
_entity_poly.type
_entity_poly.pdbx_seq_one_letter_code
_entity_poly.pdbx_strand_id
1 'polypeptide(L)'
;MKKRGRRKKPFKIKLRREIVYSVVSMLFLVLAVIILLSFTRQGAFLSGVYLVLYRAFGWTILILPFLLTTIALMMTTLKWAITSPTLFVGGLLIFGGMLGMTRAGELGLQVSESISFLITGFGAGVVFFAVTAVGGMILTNTPLEDILESISKLFVYVKQAFQKTSSAKGNDKFQKSLFASEGKTKINIPGVDKMGAQLPPKDAQKAPNQKGKDLDFENQIISTPTGDKIWKYPSLTLLSTEKGAKADRGDIKDNAHIIESTLDSFGIKAKVAEVNGGPAVTQYAIRIAEGTKLSKIKALQTDLALALAAPTGQIRIEAPIPGRNLVGIEAPNRSPEYVTLHEILTHPDMKKDKSRLAVGLGLGVSGAPAIADIKKMPHVLVAGATGSGKSICINNIICTLLFRNSPSELKFILVDPKRVELTGYNGIPHLLTPVITEAERVVSALQWATKEMDKRYKMFAEVGARNIEEYNELSGFTAMEYIVIVIDELADIMLYAPSKVEDLITRLAQMARATGIHLVLATQRPSVNVITGLIKANIPTRIAFNVTSMIDSRVIIDSPGAEKLLGRGDMLYVPPDRPLPTRIQGTYVTNQEIKGLIDFLKKSYDGEVKYQEEVTEKYLTEEENESDGEKDELFADAVKVVFAANKASTSYLQRRMSIGYNRAAKIMDQLEKAGVIGPQEGVKPRNILISSPELPGDLLKEKRILKELTLAEVAGKIKIKPEYLEALENSDFSSLPSATFTKGFLRNYAVALRINPETVLAMFRRDFVENNAGEIVPKGLVNPVKNKPRIFSANFFLSLAALIIFFAFLGIQLSSWWSLPKITLLQPENGEVYGEKVTVKGKTVKDAVVTINGQKVIVSKNGEFSLDLLFPAGTHSVVVESVNRQGKSRTVERTFQISK
;
A
#
# COMPACT_ATOMS: atom_id res chain seq x y z
N MET A 1 20.03 40.06 -58.14
CA MET A 1 19.43 39.06 -57.23
C MET A 1 20.35 38.85 -56.02
N LYS A 2 19.84 38.78 -54.77
CA LYS A 2 20.62 38.33 -53.59
C LYS A 2 20.05 37.01 -53.04
N LYS A 3 20.81 35.92 -53.10
CA LYS A 3 20.40 34.60 -52.56
C LYS A 3 20.44 34.63 -51.02
N ARG A 4 19.30 34.40 -50.35
CA ARG A 4 19.23 34.32 -48.88
C ARG A 4 19.86 33.02 -48.36
N GLY A 5 20.72 33.11 -47.34
CA GLY A 5 21.38 31.97 -46.72
C GLY A 5 20.44 31.03 -45.98
N ARG A 6 20.59 29.72 -46.19
CA ARG A 6 19.74 28.67 -45.61
C ARG A 6 20.24 28.34 -44.19
N ARG A 7 19.62 28.90 -43.13
CA ARG A 7 19.94 28.54 -41.73
C ARG A 7 19.74 27.02 -41.53
N LYS A 8 20.81 26.29 -41.20
CA LYS A 8 20.73 24.86 -40.81
C LYS A 8 19.89 24.76 -39.53
N LYS A 9 18.92 23.84 -39.50
CA LYS A 9 18.18 23.51 -38.26
C LYS A 9 19.14 22.80 -37.29
N PRO A 10 19.10 23.10 -35.97
CA PRO A 10 19.96 22.42 -35.00
C PRO A 10 19.64 20.91 -34.93
N PHE A 11 20.69 20.11 -34.75
CA PHE A 11 20.60 18.64 -34.71
C PHE A 11 19.82 18.20 -33.46
N LYS A 12 18.61 17.67 -33.62
CA LYS A 12 17.78 17.20 -32.50
C LYS A 12 18.06 15.74 -32.18
N ILE A 13 19.00 15.50 -31.26
CA ILE A 13 19.26 14.17 -30.70
C ILE A 13 18.03 13.71 -29.89
N LYS A 14 17.40 12.60 -30.31
CA LYS A 14 16.31 11.95 -29.56
C LYS A 14 16.88 10.85 -28.65
N LEU A 15 17.26 11.21 -27.43
CA LEU A 15 17.61 10.22 -26.40
C LEU A 15 16.36 9.50 -25.87
N ARG A 16 16.51 8.23 -25.44
CA ARG A 16 15.48 7.54 -24.65
C ARG A 16 15.36 8.21 -23.28
N ARG A 17 14.16 8.23 -22.68
CA ARG A 17 13.93 8.87 -21.36
C ARG A 17 14.81 8.26 -20.27
N GLU A 18 15.00 6.94 -20.28
CA GLU A 18 15.93 6.21 -19.40
C GLU A 18 17.34 6.83 -19.43
N ILE A 19 17.91 7.04 -20.62
CA ILE A 19 19.24 7.61 -20.81
C ILE A 19 19.30 9.04 -20.27
N VAL A 20 18.24 9.84 -20.47
CA VAL A 20 18.16 11.19 -19.90
C VAL A 20 18.16 11.15 -18.37
N TYR A 21 17.40 10.25 -17.74
CA TYR A 21 17.41 10.09 -16.29
C TYR A 21 18.76 9.59 -15.76
N SER A 22 19.42 8.65 -16.44
CA SER A 22 20.78 8.19 -16.09
C SER A 22 21.84 9.29 -16.21
N VAL A 23 21.76 10.14 -17.24
CA VAL A 23 22.68 11.28 -17.41
C VAL A 23 22.48 12.33 -16.30
N VAL A 24 21.23 12.64 -15.94
CA VAL A 24 20.93 13.58 -14.84
C VAL A 24 21.31 13.00 -13.48
N SER A 25 21.07 11.70 -13.25
CA SER A 25 21.56 10.96 -12.08
C SER A 25 23.09 11.07 -11.94
N MET A 26 23.83 10.83 -13.03
CA MET A 26 25.29 10.91 -13.00
C MET A 26 25.79 12.32 -12.70
N LEU A 27 25.11 13.36 -13.21
CA LEU A 27 25.42 14.76 -12.91
C LEU A 27 25.24 15.08 -11.41
N PHE A 28 24.15 14.62 -10.80
CA PHE A 28 23.92 14.80 -9.36
C PHE A 28 24.95 14.05 -8.50
N LEU A 29 25.35 12.84 -8.89
CA LEU A 29 26.38 12.05 -8.20
C LEU A 29 27.75 12.73 -8.29
N VAL A 30 28.15 13.19 -9.48
CA VAL A 30 29.39 13.96 -9.68
C VAL A 30 29.39 15.25 -8.85
N LEU A 31 28.25 15.97 -8.78
CA LEU A 31 28.13 17.17 -7.95
C LEU A 31 28.27 16.85 -6.45
N ALA A 32 27.68 15.76 -5.96
CA ALA A 32 27.85 15.30 -4.57
C ALA A 32 29.33 15.02 -4.24
N VAL A 33 30.05 14.36 -5.15
CA VAL A 33 31.50 14.07 -5.01
C VAL A 33 32.32 15.36 -5.04
N ILE A 34 32.02 16.32 -5.93
CA ILE A 34 32.71 17.62 -5.96
C ILE A 34 32.54 18.37 -4.65
N ILE A 35 31.34 18.34 -4.05
CA ILE A 35 31.09 18.99 -2.75
C ILE A 35 31.84 18.28 -1.62
N LEU A 36 31.89 16.94 -1.60
CA LEU A 36 32.71 16.18 -0.65
C LEU A 36 34.21 16.49 -0.79
N LEU A 37 34.72 16.61 -2.02
CA LEU A 37 36.10 17.02 -2.28
C LEU A 37 36.36 18.49 -1.91
N SER A 38 35.35 19.36 -1.96
CA SER A 38 35.49 20.78 -1.60
C SER A 38 35.95 21.00 -0.15
N PHE A 39 35.57 20.12 0.78
CA PHE A 39 36.02 20.16 2.18
C PHE A 39 37.54 20.02 2.34
N THR A 40 38.22 19.37 1.39
CA THR A 40 39.70 19.27 1.39
C THR A 40 40.38 20.61 1.10
N ARG A 41 39.66 21.53 0.43
CA ARG A 41 40.16 22.82 -0.10
C ARG A 41 41.45 22.70 -0.93
N GLN A 42 41.72 21.53 -1.52
CA GLN A 42 42.91 21.31 -2.35
C GLN A 42 42.72 21.94 -3.74
N GLY A 43 43.31 23.12 -3.93
CA GLY A 43 43.26 23.87 -5.19
C GLY A 43 42.14 24.93 -5.25
N ALA A 44 42.30 25.89 -6.16
CA ALA A 44 41.47 27.10 -6.24
C ALA A 44 39.99 26.81 -6.53
N PHE A 45 39.69 25.88 -7.45
CA PHE A 45 38.31 25.52 -7.79
C PHE A 45 37.54 24.93 -6.60
N LEU A 46 38.11 23.90 -5.95
CA LEU A 46 37.48 23.26 -4.79
C LEU A 46 37.36 24.23 -3.60
N SER A 47 38.33 25.12 -3.41
CA SER A 47 38.25 26.20 -2.40
C SER A 47 37.13 27.20 -2.70
N GLY A 48 36.95 27.60 -3.96
CA GLY A 48 35.87 28.49 -4.39
C GLY A 48 34.49 27.86 -4.24
N VAL A 49 34.33 26.60 -4.66
CA VAL A 49 33.08 25.82 -4.47
C VAL A 49 32.73 25.71 -2.98
N TYR A 50 33.72 25.37 -2.14
CA TYR A 50 33.51 25.33 -0.68
C TYR A 50 33.06 26.69 -0.14
N LEU A 51 33.75 27.78 -0.50
CA LEU A 51 33.51 29.10 0.08
C LEU A 51 32.14 29.67 -0.32
N VAL A 52 31.69 29.46 -1.56
CA VAL A 52 30.35 29.86 -2.01
C VAL A 52 29.26 29.05 -1.28
N LEU A 53 29.40 27.73 -1.18
CA LEU A 53 28.40 26.88 -0.53
C LEU A 53 28.37 27.05 0.99
N TYR A 54 29.53 27.26 1.63
CA TYR A 54 29.62 27.55 3.06
C TYR A 54 29.07 28.94 3.40
N ARG A 55 29.22 29.93 2.50
CA ARG A 55 28.56 31.23 2.65
C ARG A 55 27.03 31.11 2.58
N ALA A 56 26.51 30.33 1.63
CA ALA A 56 25.06 30.15 1.45
C ALA A 56 24.40 29.32 2.57
N PHE A 57 25.00 28.18 2.94
CA PHE A 57 24.39 27.15 3.81
C PHE A 57 25.10 26.94 5.17
N GLY A 58 26.18 27.69 5.44
CA GLY A 58 27.00 27.51 6.64
C GLY A 58 27.52 26.08 6.77
N TRP A 59 27.46 25.54 7.98
CA TRP A 59 27.87 24.17 8.29
C TRP A 59 26.92 23.10 7.70
N THR A 60 25.67 23.44 7.35
CA THR A 60 24.68 22.47 6.82
C THR A 60 25.00 21.97 5.41
N ILE A 61 25.98 22.58 4.73
CA ILE A 61 26.65 22.05 3.52
C ILE A 61 27.01 20.56 3.67
N LEU A 62 27.29 20.09 4.88
CA LEU A 62 27.54 18.69 5.23
C LEU A 62 26.42 17.72 4.81
N ILE A 63 25.16 18.17 4.79
CA ILE A 63 24.00 17.34 4.42
C ILE A 63 23.76 17.34 2.90
N LEU A 64 24.29 18.33 2.18
CA LEU A 64 24.00 18.54 0.76
C LEU A 64 24.48 17.38 -0.16
N PRO A 65 25.66 16.74 0.03
CA PRO A 65 26.04 15.55 -0.72
C PRO A 65 25.07 14.38 -0.56
N PHE A 66 24.48 14.20 0.62
CA PHE A 66 23.50 13.14 0.88
C PHE A 66 22.18 13.38 0.13
N LEU A 67 21.70 14.62 0.10
CA LEU A 67 20.52 15.00 -0.69
C LEU A 67 20.76 14.78 -2.19
N LEU A 68 21.91 15.20 -2.71
CA LEU A 68 22.25 15.03 -4.13
C LEU A 68 22.45 13.55 -4.49
N THR A 69 23.00 12.74 -3.60
CA THR A 69 23.16 11.28 -3.79
C THR A 69 21.81 10.56 -3.77
N THR A 70 20.89 10.94 -2.88
CA THR A 70 19.53 10.35 -2.83
C THR A 70 18.70 10.74 -4.05
N ILE A 71 18.75 12.00 -4.50
CA ILE A 71 18.16 12.42 -5.79
C ILE A 71 18.76 11.60 -6.94
N ALA A 72 20.09 11.47 -7.02
CA ALA A 72 20.76 10.71 -8.06
C ALA A 72 20.23 9.26 -8.12
N LEU A 73 20.24 8.55 -6.99
CA LEU A 73 19.76 7.18 -6.91
C LEU A 73 18.26 7.05 -7.27
N MET A 74 17.41 7.98 -6.82
CA MET A 74 15.98 8.03 -7.19
C MET A 74 15.73 8.20 -8.71
N MET A 75 16.70 8.70 -9.47
CA MET A 75 16.62 8.80 -10.93
C MET A 75 17.20 7.58 -11.66
N THR A 76 17.64 6.55 -10.94
CA THR A 76 18.05 5.25 -11.50
C THR A 76 16.95 4.19 -11.41
N THR A 77 17.10 3.09 -12.14
CA THR A 77 16.24 1.90 -12.03
C THR A 77 16.64 0.95 -10.89
N LEU A 78 17.62 1.34 -10.04
CA LEU A 78 18.15 0.49 -8.97
C LEU A 78 17.19 0.40 -7.79
N LYS A 79 16.61 -0.80 -7.59
CA LYS A 79 15.74 -1.13 -6.44
C LYS A 79 16.55 -1.33 -5.15
N TRP A 80 17.26 -0.29 -4.70
CA TRP A 80 17.97 -0.27 -3.41
C TRP A 80 17.12 0.43 -2.34
N ALA A 81 17.37 0.10 -1.07
CA ALA A 81 16.65 0.73 0.06
C ALA A 81 16.90 2.25 0.17
N ILE A 82 18.02 2.74 -0.39
CA ILE A 82 18.40 4.16 -0.44
C ILE A 82 17.61 4.93 -1.51
N THR A 83 16.96 4.22 -2.44
CA THR A 83 16.15 4.79 -3.53
C THR A 83 14.73 5.21 -3.07
N SER A 84 14.41 5.16 -1.78
CA SER A 84 13.07 5.51 -1.29
C SER A 84 12.84 7.02 -1.28
N PRO A 85 11.69 7.54 -1.77
CA PRO A 85 11.36 8.96 -1.68
C PRO A 85 11.34 9.49 -0.24
N THR A 86 11.03 8.63 0.73
CA THR A 86 11.06 8.96 2.17
C THR A 86 12.43 9.43 2.64
N LEU A 87 13.52 8.83 2.14
CA LEU A 87 14.87 9.17 2.56
C LEU A 87 15.28 10.58 2.08
N PHE A 88 14.88 10.95 0.86
CA PHE A 88 15.08 12.30 0.35
C PHE A 88 14.21 13.34 1.08
N VAL A 89 12.90 13.05 1.27
CA VAL A 89 11.99 13.98 1.95
C VAL A 89 12.39 14.22 3.41
N GLY A 90 12.70 13.15 4.16
CA GLY A 90 13.19 13.26 5.53
C GLY A 90 14.50 14.04 5.62
N GLY A 91 15.45 13.75 4.73
CA GLY A 91 16.71 14.49 4.65
C GLY A 91 16.53 15.98 4.33
N LEU A 92 15.61 16.32 3.43
CA LEU A 92 15.34 17.71 3.01
C LEU A 92 14.67 18.51 4.14
N LEU A 93 13.78 17.88 4.91
CA LEU A 93 13.18 18.48 6.11
C LEU A 93 14.22 18.70 7.23
N ILE A 94 15.11 17.73 7.47
CA ILE A 94 16.24 17.90 8.41
C ILE A 94 17.16 19.04 7.96
N PHE A 95 17.49 19.11 6.66
CA PHE A 95 18.33 20.17 6.10
C PHE A 95 17.69 21.56 6.29
N GLY A 96 16.45 21.75 5.86
CA GLY A 96 15.74 23.03 6.01
C GLY A 96 15.52 23.43 7.48
N GLY A 97 15.19 22.47 8.34
CA GLY A 97 15.06 22.66 9.78
C GLY A 97 16.37 23.10 10.43
N MET A 98 17.46 22.37 10.22
CA MET A 98 18.78 22.73 10.77
C MET A 98 19.31 24.07 10.23
N LEU A 99 19.09 24.36 8.95
CA LEU A 99 19.47 25.60 8.27
C LEU A 99 18.83 26.82 8.96
N GLY A 100 17.50 26.79 9.18
CA GLY A 100 16.76 27.87 9.84
C GLY A 100 16.93 27.92 11.37
N MET A 101 17.02 26.76 12.04
CA MET A 101 17.22 26.67 13.50
C MET A 101 18.57 27.24 13.94
N THR A 102 19.63 26.95 13.18
CA THR A 102 21.00 27.37 13.54
C THR A 102 21.48 28.61 12.78
N ARG A 103 20.63 29.23 11.96
CA ARG A 103 20.94 30.42 11.14
C ARG A 103 22.20 30.22 10.28
N ALA A 104 22.30 29.03 9.67
CA ALA A 104 23.53 28.60 9.01
C ALA A 104 23.68 29.23 7.62
N GLY A 105 24.63 30.16 7.50
CA GLY A 105 24.87 30.90 6.25
C GLY A 105 23.77 31.92 5.95
N GLU A 106 23.93 32.62 4.82
CA GLU A 106 23.03 33.71 4.42
C GLU A 106 21.58 33.23 4.23
N LEU A 107 21.37 32.02 3.70
CA LEU A 107 20.03 31.45 3.53
C LEU A 107 19.42 31.01 4.87
N GLY A 108 20.23 30.50 5.80
CA GLY A 108 19.77 30.14 7.14
C GLY A 108 19.36 31.36 7.96
N LEU A 109 20.10 32.47 7.85
CA LEU A 109 19.71 33.77 8.42
C LEU A 109 18.37 34.24 7.83
N GLN A 110 18.29 34.37 6.50
CA GLN A 110 17.10 34.86 5.81
C GLN A 110 15.83 34.05 6.12
N VAL A 111 15.92 32.72 6.12
CA VAL A 111 14.79 31.82 6.44
C VAL A 111 14.40 31.94 7.92
N SER A 112 15.39 32.04 8.82
CA SER A 112 15.14 32.19 10.26
C SER A 112 14.45 33.52 10.58
N GLU A 113 14.90 34.62 9.97
CA GLU A 113 14.33 35.96 10.13
C GLU A 113 12.92 36.04 9.56
N SER A 114 12.69 35.48 8.35
CA SER A 114 11.36 35.45 7.72
C SER A 114 10.30 34.76 8.59
N ILE A 115 10.65 33.67 9.27
CA ILE A 115 9.74 32.96 10.18
C ILE A 115 9.70 33.59 11.58
N SER A 116 10.80 34.21 12.04
CA SER A 116 10.83 34.98 13.28
C SER A 116 9.92 36.21 13.24
N PHE A 117 9.77 36.84 12.07
CA PHE A 117 8.89 37.98 11.83
C PHE A 117 7.40 37.61 11.88
N LEU A 118 7.03 36.40 11.44
CA LEU A 118 5.64 35.93 11.40
C LEU A 118 5.11 35.41 12.75
N ILE A 119 6.00 35.06 13.68
CA ILE A 119 5.64 34.48 14.99
C ILE A 119 6.41 35.21 16.08
N THR A 120 7.56 34.69 16.48
CA THR A 120 8.61 35.31 17.32
C THR A 120 9.92 34.56 17.06
N GLY A 121 11.06 35.10 17.48
CA GLY A 121 12.34 34.36 17.40
C GLY A 121 12.33 33.02 18.15
N PHE A 122 11.62 32.94 19.28
CA PHE A 122 11.43 31.68 20.01
C PHE A 122 10.50 30.72 19.27
N GLY A 123 9.35 31.20 18.79
CA GLY A 123 8.39 30.41 18.02
C GLY A 123 8.99 29.84 16.73
N ALA A 124 9.82 30.62 16.02
CA ALA A 124 10.56 30.15 14.87
C ALA A 124 11.51 28.99 15.23
N GLY A 125 12.23 29.09 16.35
CA GLY A 125 13.07 28.00 16.87
C GLY A 125 12.29 26.71 17.13
N VAL A 126 11.09 26.81 17.71
CA VAL A 126 10.18 25.67 17.92
C VAL A 126 9.70 25.07 16.59
N VAL A 127 9.33 25.91 15.61
CA VAL A 127 8.92 25.46 14.27
C VAL A 127 10.05 24.71 13.55
N PHE A 128 11.27 25.25 13.54
CA PHE A 128 12.41 24.56 12.90
C PHE A 128 12.81 23.27 13.63
N PHE A 129 12.71 23.23 14.96
CA PHE A 129 12.92 22.00 15.73
C PHE A 129 11.88 20.94 15.37
N ALA A 130 10.59 21.30 15.30
CA ALA A 130 9.52 20.39 14.90
C ALA A 130 9.71 19.87 13.45
N VAL A 131 10.06 20.74 12.50
CA VAL A 131 10.39 20.36 11.11
C VAL A 131 11.60 19.39 11.07
N THR A 132 12.63 19.63 11.88
CA THR A 132 13.79 18.74 11.98
C THR A 132 13.40 17.38 12.56
N ALA A 133 12.56 17.35 13.61
CA ALA A 133 12.10 16.12 14.26
C ALA A 133 11.20 15.28 13.34
N VAL A 134 10.25 15.90 12.64
CA VAL A 134 9.41 15.25 11.61
C VAL A 134 10.26 14.73 10.45
N GLY A 135 11.26 15.51 10.00
CA GLY A 135 12.24 15.04 9.03
C GLY A 135 13.00 13.80 9.51
N GLY A 136 13.38 13.77 10.79
CA GLY A 136 13.96 12.60 11.46
C GLY A 136 13.06 11.36 11.40
N MET A 137 11.80 11.48 11.84
CA MET A 137 10.81 10.39 11.81
C MET A 137 10.61 9.81 10.40
N ILE A 138 10.55 10.68 9.38
CA ILE A 138 10.40 10.29 7.97
C ILE A 138 11.68 9.63 7.44
N LEU A 139 12.86 10.10 7.85
CA LEU A 139 14.16 9.54 7.47
C LEU A 139 14.37 8.12 8.04
N THR A 140 14.02 7.92 9.31
CA THR A 140 14.20 6.62 9.99
C THR A 140 13.02 5.66 9.77
N ASN A 141 11.89 6.17 9.30
CA ASN A 141 10.60 5.48 9.22
C ASN A 141 10.18 4.94 10.61
N THR A 142 10.19 5.82 11.61
CA THR A 142 9.93 5.48 13.02
C THR A 142 8.82 6.37 13.59
N PRO A 143 7.77 5.80 14.21
CA PRO A 143 6.72 6.60 14.86
C PRO A 143 7.24 7.33 16.10
N LEU A 144 6.50 8.36 16.53
CA LEU A 144 6.85 9.17 17.70
C LEU A 144 6.93 8.34 19.00
N GLU A 145 6.09 7.31 19.13
CA GLU A 145 6.03 6.41 20.29
C GLU A 145 7.37 5.68 20.54
N ASP A 146 7.92 5.02 19.51
CA ASP A 146 9.23 4.33 19.56
C ASP A 146 10.37 5.30 19.90
N ILE A 147 10.28 6.55 19.43
CA ILE A 147 11.28 7.59 19.71
C ILE A 147 11.19 8.05 21.16
N LEU A 148 9.98 8.25 21.71
CA LEU A 148 9.78 8.60 23.12
C LEU A 148 10.23 7.47 24.05
N GLU A 149 9.96 6.22 23.70
CA GLU A 149 10.43 5.05 24.45
C GLU A 149 11.97 4.89 24.36
N SER A 150 12.56 5.25 23.22
CA SER A 150 14.02 5.30 23.05
C SER A 150 14.67 6.44 23.85
N ILE A 151 14.03 7.60 23.94
CA ILE A 151 14.50 8.75 24.74
C ILE A 151 14.41 8.44 26.24
N SER A 152 13.34 7.79 26.72
CA SER A 152 13.24 7.42 28.13
C SER A 152 14.29 6.37 28.51
N LYS A 153 14.53 5.37 27.64
CA LYS A 153 15.64 4.41 27.78
C LYS A 153 17.01 5.10 27.75
N LEU A 154 17.20 6.11 26.89
CA LEU A 154 18.43 6.91 26.86
C LEU A 154 18.62 7.70 28.15
N PHE A 155 17.58 8.33 28.70
CA PHE A 155 17.63 9.02 29.99
C PHE A 155 17.97 8.07 31.15
N VAL A 156 17.39 6.86 31.17
CA VAL A 156 17.76 5.83 32.15
C VAL A 156 19.21 5.39 31.98
N TYR A 157 19.68 5.18 30.74
CA TYR A 157 21.05 4.79 30.46
C TYR A 157 22.08 5.88 30.81
N VAL A 158 21.78 7.15 30.52
CA VAL A 158 22.60 8.30 30.92
C VAL A 158 22.61 8.47 32.43
N LYS A 159 21.47 8.29 33.12
CA LYS A 159 21.39 8.29 34.59
C LYS A 159 22.24 7.17 35.20
N GLN A 160 22.17 5.96 34.64
CA GLN A 160 23.02 4.83 35.05
C GLN A 160 24.51 5.06 34.73
N ALA A 161 24.83 5.73 33.61
CA ALA A 161 26.21 6.08 33.26
C ALA A 161 26.78 7.12 34.25
N PHE A 162 26.04 8.18 34.56
CA PHE A 162 26.42 9.15 35.60
C PHE A 162 26.57 8.51 36.99
N GLN A 163 25.68 7.56 37.35
CA GLN A 163 25.85 6.79 38.60
C GLN A 163 27.09 5.90 38.59
N LYS A 164 27.50 5.35 37.43
CA LYS A 164 28.73 4.56 37.29
C LYS A 164 30.01 5.38 37.33
N THR A 165 29.98 6.68 37.03
CA THR A 165 31.15 7.57 37.19
C THR A 165 31.57 7.74 38.65
N SER A 166 30.67 7.51 39.61
CA SER A 166 30.94 7.68 41.05
C SER A 166 31.39 6.42 41.79
N SER A 167 31.64 5.28 41.11
CA SER A 167 32.04 4.03 41.77
C SER A 167 33.25 3.33 41.12
N ALA A 168 34.42 3.66 41.66
CA ALA A 168 35.64 2.84 41.83
C ALA A 168 36.15 1.88 40.72
N LYS A 169 37.42 2.11 40.35
CA LYS A 169 38.53 1.13 40.22
C LYS A 169 38.23 -0.30 39.68
N GLY A 170 38.89 -0.69 38.58
CA GLY A 170 39.06 -2.11 38.23
C GLY A 170 39.80 -2.34 36.92
N ASN A 171 41.02 -2.89 36.97
CA ASN A 171 41.89 -3.06 35.81
C ASN A 171 41.49 -4.23 34.88
N ASP A 172 41.62 -3.98 33.58
CA ASP A 172 42.31 -4.81 32.59
C ASP A 172 41.93 -6.30 32.39
N LYS A 173 41.41 -6.62 31.19
CA LYS A 173 42.15 -7.49 30.24
C LYS A 173 41.63 -7.40 28.80
N PHE A 174 42.47 -6.83 27.92
CA PHE A 174 42.29 -6.81 26.47
C PHE A 174 43.33 -7.74 25.81
N GLN A 175 42.92 -8.81 25.11
CA GLN A 175 43.76 -9.46 24.08
C GLN A 175 43.07 -10.57 23.25
N LYS A 176 43.28 -10.51 21.92
CA LYS A 176 43.30 -11.62 20.91
C LYS A 176 41.99 -12.41 20.70
N SER A 177 41.68 -12.98 19.52
CA SER A 177 42.25 -12.99 18.15
C SER A 177 41.10 -13.40 17.21
N LEU A 178 40.89 -12.96 15.96
CA LEU A 178 41.76 -12.43 14.90
C LEU A 178 42.98 -13.30 14.58
N PHE A 179 42.78 -14.43 13.88
CA PHE A 179 43.43 -14.84 12.62
C PHE A 179 42.98 -16.26 12.18
N ALA A 180 43.34 -16.68 10.94
CA ALA A 180 43.14 -18.01 10.33
C ALA A 180 41.67 -18.42 9.96
N SER A 181 41.38 -19.18 8.88
CA SER A 181 42.17 -19.58 7.69
C SER A 181 41.29 -19.92 6.47
N GLU A 182 41.91 -20.09 5.29
CA GLU A 182 41.32 -20.40 3.97
C GLU A 182 40.96 -21.89 3.69
N GLY A 183 40.28 -22.13 2.56
CA GLY A 183 40.17 -23.42 1.83
C GLY A 183 38.84 -23.48 1.03
N LYS A 184 38.72 -23.62 -0.32
CA LYS A 184 39.37 -24.48 -1.37
C LYS A 184 38.96 -25.97 -1.21
N THR A 185 38.54 -26.76 -2.22
CA THR A 185 38.71 -26.64 -3.70
C THR A 185 37.60 -27.39 -4.55
N LYS A 186 37.75 -27.36 -5.89
CA LYS A 186 36.86 -27.82 -7.01
C LYS A 186 36.91 -29.33 -7.36
N ILE A 187 35.94 -29.88 -8.15
CA ILE A 187 36.00 -30.95 -9.21
C ILE A 187 34.58 -31.55 -9.51
N ASN A 188 34.16 -32.14 -10.66
CA ASN A 188 34.41 -31.84 -12.10
C ASN A 188 33.32 -32.45 -13.07
N ILE A 189 33.33 -31.95 -14.32
CA ILE A 189 32.69 -32.26 -15.65
C ILE A 189 33.08 -33.66 -16.25
N PRO A 190 32.46 -34.30 -17.32
CA PRO A 190 31.37 -33.95 -18.29
C PRO A 190 30.24 -35.02 -18.58
N GLY A 191 29.25 -34.67 -19.44
CA GLY A 191 28.39 -35.58 -20.25
C GLY A 191 26.94 -35.05 -20.44
N VAL A 192 26.47 -34.50 -21.58
CA VAL A 192 26.22 -35.10 -22.92
C VAL A 192 25.10 -36.16 -22.84
N ASP A 193 23.95 -36.11 -23.55
CA ASP A 193 23.47 -35.40 -24.76
C ASP A 193 21.90 -35.19 -24.68
N LYS A 194 21.04 -34.71 -25.62
CA LYS A 194 21.16 -34.26 -27.03
C LYS A 194 20.15 -33.17 -27.52
N MET A 195 18.92 -33.55 -27.91
CA MET A 195 17.91 -32.76 -28.68
C MET A 195 16.47 -33.13 -28.22
N GLY A 196 15.39 -32.36 -28.46
CA GLY A 196 15.24 -31.09 -29.17
C GLY A 196 13.82 -30.49 -28.98
N ALA A 197 13.52 -29.34 -29.60
CA ALA A 197 12.26 -28.60 -29.39
C ALA A 197 11.34 -28.60 -30.62
N GLN A 198 10.01 -28.64 -30.42
CA GLN A 198 9.04 -28.36 -31.49
C GLN A 198 7.66 -27.89 -31.00
N LEU A 199 7.12 -26.89 -31.72
CA LEU A 199 5.77 -26.33 -31.73
C LEU A 199 5.60 -25.67 -33.11
N PRO A 200 4.39 -25.49 -33.67
CA PRO A 200 3.15 -26.26 -33.53
C PRO A 200 2.80 -26.92 -34.89
N PRO A 201 1.52 -27.18 -35.20
CA PRO A 201 0.99 -26.66 -36.46
C PRO A 201 -0.40 -26.00 -36.36
N LYS A 202 -0.75 -25.23 -37.39
CA LYS A 202 -2.13 -24.88 -37.77
C LYS A 202 -2.54 -25.75 -38.97
N ASP A 203 -3.83 -25.95 -39.19
CA ASP A 203 -4.58 -25.24 -40.26
C ASP A 203 -6.07 -25.62 -40.24
N ALA A 204 -6.85 -25.18 -41.24
CA ALA A 204 -8.31 -25.03 -41.16
C ALA A 204 -9.06 -25.55 -42.41
N GLN A 205 -10.38 -25.28 -42.46
CA GLN A 205 -11.36 -25.66 -43.50
C GLN A 205 -12.02 -27.05 -43.26
N LYS A 206 -13.30 -27.30 -43.62
CA LYS A 206 -14.33 -26.50 -44.33
C LYS A 206 -15.75 -26.92 -43.89
N ALA A 207 -16.77 -26.14 -44.24
CA ALA A 207 -18.19 -26.43 -43.95
C ALA A 207 -18.90 -27.20 -45.09
N PRO A 208 -20.17 -27.58 -44.88
CA PRO A 208 -21.18 -27.38 -45.94
C PRO A 208 -22.39 -26.53 -45.48
N ASN A 209 -23.11 -25.97 -46.46
CA ASN A 209 -24.34 -25.17 -46.26
C ASN A 209 -25.57 -26.06 -46.02
N GLN A 210 -26.57 -25.53 -45.31
CA GLN A 210 -27.95 -25.49 -45.82
C GLN A 210 -28.54 -24.08 -45.62
N LYS A 211 -29.58 -23.73 -46.39
CA LYS A 211 -30.22 -22.40 -46.38
C LYS A 211 -31.67 -22.49 -45.91
N GLY A 212 -32.06 -21.54 -45.06
CA GLY A 212 -33.28 -20.74 -45.18
C GLY A 212 -34.64 -21.45 -45.13
N LYS A 213 -35.40 -21.12 -44.08
CA LYS A 213 -36.85 -20.89 -44.17
C LYS A 213 -37.23 -19.78 -43.19
N ASP A 214 -37.96 -18.80 -43.67
CA ASP A 214 -38.65 -17.82 -42.84
C ASP A 214 -39.81 -18.50 -42.12
N LEU A 215 -40.04 -18.15 -40.85
CA LEU A 215 -41.22 -18.52 -40.07
C LEU A 215 -41.59 -17.34 -39.16
N ASP A 216 -42.88 -17.03 -39.13
CA ASP A 216 -43.40 -15.77 -38.60
C ASP A 216 -43.41 -15.71 -37.06
N PHE A 217 -43.17 -14.51 -36.53
CA PHE A 217 -43.11 -14.24 -35.08
C PHE A 217 -44.48 -14.10 -34.40
N GLU A 218 -45.53 -14.67 -34.99
CA GLU A 218 -46.91 -14.63 -34.49
C GLU A 218 -47.46 -16.04 -34.25
N ASN A 219 -47.09 -16.63 -33.10
CA ASN A 219 -48.08 -17.17 -32.16
C ASN A 219 -47.45 -17.51 -30.80
N GLN A 220 -48.06 -16.98 -29.75
CA GLN A 220 -47.93 -17.48 -28.37
C GLN A 220 -48.91 -18.68 -28.23
N ILE A 221 -48.85 -19.58 -27.25
CA ILE A 221 -49.18 -19.33 -25.83
C ILE A 221 -48.60 -20.45 -24.94
N ILE A 222 -47.89 -20.02 -23.90
CA ILE A 222 -47.77 -20.55 -22.53
C ILE A 222 -48.37 -21.96 -22.24
N SER A 223 -47.54 -22.86 -21.69
CA SER A 223 -47.95 -23.87 -20.69
C SER A 223 -46.74 -24.34 -19.87
N THR A 224 -46.79 -24.23 -18.53
CA THR A 224 -45.74 -24.69 -17.61
C THR A 224 -46.33 -25.47 -16.42
N PRO A 225 -45.85 -26.68 -16.10
CA PRO A 225 -46.44 -27.51 -15.05
C PRO A 225 -45.86 -27.21 -13.65
N THR A 226 -46.37 -26.16 -12.98
CA THR A 226 -46.25 -26.00 -11.51
C THR A 226 -47.33 -25.07 -10.93
N GLY A 227 -48.60 -25.48 -11.06
CA GLY A 227 -49.77 -24.76 -10.53
C GLY A 227 -50.54 -24.00 -11.62
N ASP A 228 -51.85 -24.25 -11.71
CA ASP A 228 -52.72 -23.82 -12.82
C ASP A 228 -53.12 -22.33 -12.79
N LYS A 229 -52.19 -21.43 -12.45
CA LYS A 229 -52.44 -19.98 -12.33
C LYS A 229 -51.38 -19.15 -13.04
N ILE A 230 -51.81 -18.42 -14.07
CA ILE A 230 -51.02 -17.43 -14.80
C ILE A 230 -50.55 -16.34 -13.83
N TRP A 231 -49.23 -16.08 -13.80
CA TRP A 231 -48.64 -15.04 -12.95
C TRP A 231 -49.19 -13.64 -13.28
N LYS A 232 -49.67 -12.94 -12.25
CA LYS A 232 -50.18 -11.57 -12.36
C LYS A 232 -49.06 -10.58 -12.12
N TYR A 233 -48.59 -9.94 -13.20
CA TYR A 233 -47.60 -8.87 -13.11
C TYR A 233 -48.18 -7.63 -12.41
N PRO A 234 -47.38 -6.91 -11.60
CA PRO A 234 -47.80 -5.66 -10.97
C PRO A 234 -48.08 -4.56 -12.02
N SER A 235 -49.22 -3.88 -11.87
CA SER A 235 -49.58 -2.75 -12.73
C SER A 235 -48.68 -1.53 -12.45
N LEU A 236 -48.29 -0.81 -13.51
CA LEU A 236 -47.56 0.47 -13.37
C LEU A 236 -48.38 1.55 -12.63
N THR A 237 -49.69 1.35 -12.45
CA THR A 237 -50.55 2.21 -11.60
C THR A 237 -50.24 2.11 -10.09
N LEU A 238 -49.31 1.23 -9.68
CA LEU A 238 -48.71 1.23 -8.34
C LEU A 238 -47.64 2.30 -8.16
N LEU A 239 -47.22 2.97 -9.24
CA LEU A 239 -46.25 4.07 -9.24
C LEU A 239 -46.94 5.41 -9.47
N SER A 240 -46.37 6.49 -8.94
CA SER A 240 -46.93 7.83 -9.11
C SER A 240 -46.79 8.32 -10.56
N THR A 241 -47.91 8.81 -11.10
CA THR A 241 -47.95 9.50 -12.39
C THR A 241 -47.62 11.00 -12.27
N GLU A 242 -47.47 11.53 -11.06
CA GLU A 242 -47.06 12.91 -10.83
C GLU A 242 -45.62 13.11 -11.33
N LYS A 243 -45.46 13.91 -12.38
CA LYS A 243 -44.14 14.41 -12.75
C LYS A 243 -43.67 15.40 -11.69
N GLY A 244 -42.41 15.28 -11.27
CA GLY A 244 -41.80 16.21 -10.33
C GLY A 244 -41.82 17.65 -10.84
N ALA A 245 -41.58 18.60 -9.94
CA ALA A 245 -41.39 19.99 -10.33
C ALA A 245 -40.30 20.10 -11.41
N LYS A 246 -40.63 20.75 -12.53
CA LYS A 246 -39.69 21.00 -13.63
C LYS A 246 -38.47 21.77 -13.12
N ALA A 247 -37.30 21.43 -13.64
CA ALA A 247 -36.06 22.06 -13.21
C ALA A 247 -36.05 23.57 -13.49
N ASP A 248 -35.73 24.38 -12.48
CA ASP A 248 -35.37 25.79 -12.69
C ASP A 248 -33.95 25.84 -13.29
N ARG A 249 -33.87 26.29 -14.54
CA ARG A 249 -32.63 26.34 -15.34
C ARG A 249 -32.01 27.75 -15.34
N GLY A 250 -32.61 28.72 -14.63
CA GLY A 250 -32.27 30.13 -14.72
C GLY A 250 -32.50 30.70 -16.12
N ASP A 251 -31.88 31.85 -16.43
CA ASP A 251 -31.88 32.38 -17.80
C ASP A 251 -30.83 31.66 -18.65
N ILE A 252 -31.30 30.81 -19.55
CA ILE A 252 -30.47 30.02 -20.47
C ILE A 252 -29.71 30.91 -21.48
N LYS A 253 -30.25 32.08 -21.85
CA LYS A 253 -29.59 33.00 -22.80
C LYS A 253 -28.48 33.79 -22.10
N ASP A 254 -28.74 34.28 -20.90
CA ASP A 254 -27.73 34.99 -20.11
C ASP A 254 -26.57 34.06 -19.74
N ASN A 255 -26.86 32.85 -19.24
CA ASN A 255 -25.85 31.81 -18.99
C ASN A 255 -24.99 31.50 -20.23
N ALA A 256 -25.60 31.42 -21.43
CA ALA A 256 -24.86 31.22 -22.67
C ALA A 256 -23.93 32.41 -22.99
N HIS A 257 -24.39 33.65 -22.81
CA HIS A 257 -23.60 34.85 -23.00
C HIS A 257 -22.46 34.99 -21.97
N ILE A 258 -22.71 34.61 -20.71
CA ILE A 258 -21.70 34.52 -19.64
C ILE A 258 -20.61 33.52 -20.02
N ILE A 259 -20.96 32.34 -20.55
CA ILE A 259 -19.98 31.35 -21.02
C ILE A 259 -19.11 31.91 -22.16
N GLU A 260 -19.73 32.52 -23.18
CA GLU A 260 -19.00 33.08 -24.33
C GLU A 260 -18.06 34.22 -23.92
N SER A 261 -18.55 35.19 -23.15
CA SER A 261 -17.77 36.34 -22.68
C SER A 261 -16.66 35.95 -21.68
N THR A 262 -16.91 34.98 -20.79
CA THR A 262 -15.89 34.45 -19.86
C THR A 262 -14.78 33.76 -20.64
N LEU A 263 -15.11 32.90 -21.61
CA LEU A 263 -14.11 32.22 -22.43
C LEU A 263 -13.29 33.22 -23.26
N ASP A 264 -13.93 34.27 -23.78
CA ASP A 264 -13.24 35.28 -24.58
C ASP A 264 -12.29 36.18 -23.77
N SER A 265 -12.62 36.50 -22.51
CA SER A 265 -11.73 37.28 -21.64
C SER A 265 -10.41 36.54 -21.34
N PHE A 266 -10.45 35.22 -21.25
CA PHE A 266 -9.25 34.36 -21.20
C PHE A 266 -8.61 34.09 -22.56
N GLY A 267 -9.08 34.73 -23.64
CA GLY A 267 -8.59 34.53 -25.01
C GLY A 267 -8.91 33.14 -25.56
N ILE A 268 -10.18 32.72 -25.47
CA ILE A 268 -10.73 31.52 -26.11
C ILE A 268 -11.98 31.90 -26.89
N LYS A 269 -11.83 32.10 -28.20
CA LYS A 269 -12.98 32.28 -29.10
C LYS A 269 -13.77 30.98 -29.17
N ALA A 270 -14.97 30.98 -28.58
CA ALA A 270 -15.93 29.90 -28.60
C ALA A 270 -17.35 30.47 -28.77
N LYS A 271 -18.30 29.64 -29.20
CA LYS A 271 -19.72 30.00 -29.32
C LYS A 271 -20.62 28.83 -28.93
N VAL A 272 -21.67 29.06 -28.16
CA VAL A 272 -22.71 28.06 -27.86
C VAL A 272 -23.43 27.70 -29.16
N ALA A 273 -23.46 26.40 -29.47
CA ALA A 273 -24.06 25.86 -30.69
C ALA A 273 -25.43 25.21 -30.43
N GLU A 274 -25.62 24.62 -29.24
CA GLU A 274 -26.85 23.99 -28.78
C GLU A 274 -26.88 24.01 -27.24
N VAL A 275 -28.09 23.93 -26.66
CA VAL A 275 -28.27 23.82 -25.20
C VAL A 275 -29.23 22.67 -24.90
N ASN A 276 -28.75 21.69 -24.14
CA ASN A 276 -29.50 20.53 -23.70
C ASN A 276 -29.89 20.71 -22.23
N GLY A 277 -31.14 21.06 -21.96
CA GLY A 277 -31.66 21.22 -20.59
C GLY A 277 -32.14 19.89 -20.02
N GLY A 278 -31.26 19.19 -19.32
CA GLY A 278 -31.56 17.94 -18.60
C GLY A 278 -32.17 18.16 -17.21
N PRO A 279 -32.47 17.08 -16.47
CA PRO A 279 -33.17 17.17 -15.19
C PRO A 279 -32.36 17.84 -14.08
N ALA A 280 -31.08 17.47 -13.91
CA ALA A 280 -30.21 17.99 -12.85
C ALA A 280 -29.23 19.09 -13.31
N VAL A 281 -28.86 19.08 -14.59
CA VAL A 281 -27.92 20.03 -15.19
C VAL A 281 -28.38 20.47 -16.57
N THR A 282 -28.00 21.68 -16.97
CA THR A 282 -28.14 22.18 -18.34
C THR A 282 -26.77 22.17 -19.01
N GLN A 283 -26.65 21.48 -20.14
CA GLN A 283 -25.41 21.37 -20.92
C GLN A 283 -25.41 22.37 -22.08
N TYR A 284 -24.52 23.35 -22.00
CA TYR A 284 -24.22 24.30 -23.06
C TYR A 284 -23.10 23.72 -23.92
N ALA A 285 -23.40 23.27 -25.14
CA ALA A 285 -22.38 22.70 -26.01
C ALA A 285 -21.76 23.79 -26.90
N ILE A 286 -20.50 24.12 -26.64
CA ILE A 286 -19.76 25.14 -27.37
C ILE A 286 -18.98 24.55 -28.55
N ARG A 287 -18.95 25.28 -29.65
CA ARG A 287 -17.98 25.15 -30.74
C ARG A 287 -16.79 26.06 -30.45
N ILE A 288 -15.58 25.56 -30.64
CA ILE A 288 -14.33 26.23 -30.30
C ILE A 288 -13.53 26.57 -31.57
N ALA A 289 -12.76 27.65 -31.56
CA ALA A 289 -11.88 27.99 -32.68
C ALA A 289 -10.78 26.94 -32.88
N GLU A 290 -10.40 26.69 -34.15
CA GLU A 290 -9.36 25.72 -34.49
C GLU A 290 -8.01 26.03 -33.82
N GLY A 291 -7.25 25.00 -33.49
CA GLY A 291 -6.01 25.11 -32.73
C GLY A 291 -6.20 25.35 -31.21
N THR A 292 -7.42 25.62 -30.73
CA THR A 292 -7.70 25.74 -29.30
C THR A 292 -7.47 24.40 -28.59
N LYS A 293 -6.56 24.38 -27.61
CA LYS A 293 -6.29 23.18 -26.80
C LYS A 293 -7.42 22.97 -25.80
N LEU A 294 -8.07 21.80 -25.85
CA LEU A 294 -9.11 21.39 -24.87
C LEU A 294 -8.65 21.50 -23.41
N SER A 295 -7.35 21.34 -23.13
CA SER A 295 -6.77 21.51 -21.79
C SER A 295 -6.89 22.94 -21.26
N LYS A 296 -6.93 23.96 -22.13
CA LYS A 296 -7.11 25.36 -21.71
C LYS A 296 -8.55 25.59 -21.21
N ILE A 297 -9.54 24.99 -21.89
CA ILE A 297 -10.95 25.07 -21.49
C ILE A 297 -11.20 24.27 -20.21
N LYS A 298 -10.65 23.06 -20.09
CA LYS A 298 -10.74 22.26 -18.85
C LYS A 298 -10.06 22.89 -17.64
N ALA A 299 -9.13 23.84 -17.83
CA ALA A 299 -8.51 24.59 -16.74
C ALA A 299 -9.45 25.67 -16.19
N LEU A 300 -10.23 26.35 -17.04
CA LEU A 300 -11.17 27.41 -16.68
C LEU A 300 -12.48 26.90 -16.02
N GLN A 301 -12.47 25.66 -15.50
CA GLN A 301 -13.67 25.06 -14.92
C GLN A 301 -14.14 25.81 -13.66
N THR A 302 -13.20 26.33 -12.86
CA THR A 302 -13.52 27.08 -11.64
C THR A 302 -13.98 28.50 -11.98
N ASP A 303 -13.32 29.15 -12.94
CA ASP A 303 -13.65 30.51 -13.39
C ASP A 303 -15.06 30.57 -14.02
N LEU A 304 -15.41 29.57 -14.84
CA LEU A 304 -16.76 29.42 -15.39
C LEU A 304 -17.80 29.09 -14.30
N ALA A 305 -17.45 28.32 -13.27
CA ALA A 305 -18.37 28.03 -12.16
C ALA A 305 -18.66 29.27 -11.32
N LEU A 306 -17.66 30.14 -11.13
CA LEU A 306 -17.80 31.44 -10.48
C LEU A 306 -18.65 32.39 -11.34
N ALA A 307 -18.34 32.52 -12.63
CA ALA A 307 -19.05 33.41 -13.54
C ALA A 307 -20.53 33.05 -13.72
N LEU A 308 -20.87 31.76 -13.75
CA LEU A 308 -22.25 31.25 -13.79
C LEU A 308 -22.96 31.23 -12.43
N ALA A 309 -22.32 31.71 -11.36
CA ALA A 309 -22.81 31.62 -9.98
C ALA A 309 -23.34 30.22 -9.61
N ALA A 310 -22.60 29.17 -9.99
CA ALA A 310 -23.04 27.79 -9.93
C ALA A 310 -23.44 27.39 -8.48
N PRO A 311 -24.68 26.88 -8.23
CA PRO A 311 -25.20 26.64 -6.87
C PRO A 311 -24.33 25.77 -5.95
N THR A 312 -23.52 24.87 -6.52
CA THR A 312 -22.59 23.99 -5.78
C THR A 312 -21.13 24.44 -5.83
N GLY A 313 -20.85 25.63 -6.39
CA GLY A 313 -19.51 26.12 -6.69
C GLY A 313 -18.77 25.31 -7.77
N GLN A 314 -19.45 24.40 -8.47
CA GLN A 314 -18.84 23.45 -9.41
C GLN A 314 -19.67 23.26 -10.69
N ILE A 315 -18.97 22.98 -11.78
CA ILE A 315 -19.52 22.56 -13.09
C ILE A 315 -18.72 21.35 -13.63
N ARG A 316 -19.22 20.66 -14.65
CA ARG A 316 -18.49 19.60 -15.39
C ARG A 316 -18.22 20.05 -16.83
N ILE A 317 -17.00 19.83 -17.33
CA ILE A 317 -16.62 20.11 -18.73
C ILE A 317 -16.35 18.79 -19.47
N GLU A 318 -17.31 18.40 -20.31
CA GLU A 318 -17.22 17.25 -21.20
C GLU A 318 -16.56 17.66 -22.52
N ALA A 319 -15.32 17.21 -22.74
CA ALA A 319 -14.55 17.61 -23.91
C ALA A 319 -13.67 16.46 -24.42
N PRO A 320 -13.92 15.97 -25.66
CA PRO A 320 -15.09 16.26 -26.51
C PRO A 320 -16.40 15.64 -25.96
N ILE A 321 -17.55 16.10 -26.44
CA ILE A 321 -18.82 15.35 -26.30
C ILE A 321 -18.74 14.08 -27.16
N PRO A 322 -19.11 12.88 -26.66
CA PRO A 322 -19.07 11.65 -27.43
C PRO A 322 -19.83 11.76 -28.76
N GLY A 323 -19.14 11.47 -29.88
CA GLY A 323 -19.70 11.52 -31.23
C GLY A 323 -19.96 12.92 -31.80
N ARG A 324 -19.57 14.01 -31.13
CA ARG A 324 -19.80 15.39 -31.59
C ARG A 324 -18.53 16.25 -31.54
N ASN A 325 -18.36 17.12 -32.54
CA ASN A 325 -17.25 18.09 -32.60
C ASN A 325 -17.54 19.35 -31.73
N LEU A 326 -17.92 19.13 -30.46
CA LEU A 326 -18.32 20.14 -29.50
C LEU A 326 -17.75 19.84 -28.10
N VAL A 327 -17.76 20.85 -27.24
CA VAL A 327 -17.41 20.74 -25.80
C VAL A 327 -18.65 21.09 -24.98
N GLY A 328 -19.09 20.19 -24.10
CA GLY A 328 -20.21 20.39 -23.21
C GLY A 328 -19.78 21.06 -21.90
N ILE A 329 -20.41 22.17 -21.54
CA ILE A 329 -20.31 22.80 -20.23
C ILE A 329 -21.62 22.53 -19.49
N GLU A 330 -21.56 21.69 -18.46
CA GLU A 330 -22.72 21.33 -17.63
C GLU A 330 -22.79 22.23 -16.39
N ALA A 331 -23.72 23.18 -16.41
CA ALA A 331 -24.07 23.99 -15.26
C ALA A 331 -25.18 23.32 -14.44
N PRO A 332 -25.11 23.31 -13.09
CA PRO A 332 -26.21 22.84 -12.26
C PRO A 332 -27.49 23.65 -12.49
N ASN A 333 -28.63 22.97 -12.55
CA ASN A 333 -29.92 23.64 -12.46
C ASN A 333 -30.10 24.20 -11.03
N ARG A 334 -30.85 25.30 -10.87
CA ARG A 334 -31.17 25.91 -9.56
C ARG A 334 -32.05 24.98 -8.71
N SER A 335 -32.96 24.26 -9.35
CA SER A 335 -33.64 23.10 -8.79
C SER A 335 -33.55 21.91 -9.77
N PRO A 336 -33.27 20.69 -9.29
CA PRO A 336 -33.30 19.49 -10.12
C PRO A 336 -34.73 18.95 -10.28
N GLU A 337 -35.02 18.37 -11.44
CA GLU A 337 -36.28 17.68 -11.75
C GLU A 337 -36.19 16.20 -11.34
N TYR A 338 -37.21 15.71 -10.62
CA TYR A 338 -37.27 14.30 -10.18
C TYR A 338 -37.76 13.40 -11.32
N VAL A 339 -36.90 12.49 -11.78
CA VAL A 339 -37.23 11.43 -12.74
C VAL A 339 -37.95 10.31 -12.00
N THR A 340 -39.22 10.03 -12.27
CA THR A 340 -39.95 8.94 -11.60
C THR A 340 -39.67 7.58 -12.24
N LEU A 341 -39.75 6.50 -11.48
CA LEU A 341 -39.67 5.14 -12.03
C LEU A 341 -40.78 4.88 -13.07
N HIS A 342 -41.98 5.43 -12.86
CA HIS A 342 -43.09 5.37 -13.82
C HIS A 342 -42.71 5.92 -15.20
N GLU A 343 -42.01 7.05 -15.27
CA GLU A 343 -41.60 7.67 -16.53
C GLU A 343 -40.67 6.76 -17.35
N ILE A 344 -39.68 6.12 -16.71
CA ILE A 344 -38.76 5.22 -17.42
C ILE A 344 -39.45 3.91 -17.81
N LEU A 345 -40.28 3.31 -16.94
CA LEU A 345 -41.00 2.07 -17.27
C LEU A 345 -42.08 2.26 -18.35
N THR A 346 -42.64 3.47 -18.47
CA THR A 346 -43.61 3.78 -19.54
C THR A 346 -42.95 4.19 -20.86
N HIS A 347 -41.65 4.52 -20.88
CA HIS A 347 -40.93 5.00 -22.05
C HIS A 347 -40.93 3.97 -23.21
N PRO A 348 -41.09 4.38 -24.49
CA PRO A 348 -41.14 3.48 -25.63
C PRO A 348 -39.94 2.53 -25.73
N ASP A 349 -38.73 3.00 -25.45
CA ASP A 349 -37.51 2.17 -25.53
C ASP A 349 -37.51 1.06 -24.47
N MET A 350 -38.00 1.35 -23.26
CA MET A 350 -38.09 0.38 -22.17
C MET A 350 -39.18 -0.68 -22.42
N LYS A 351 -40.26 -0.30 -23.12
CA LYS A 351 -41.29 -1.22 -23.61
C LYS A 351 -40.84 -2.07 -24.80
N LYS A 352 -39.87 -1.59 -25.58
CA LYS A 352 -39.31 -2.29 -26.75
C LYS A 352 -38.13 -3.22 -26.40
N ASP A 353 -37.43 -3.01 -25.29
CA ASP A 353 -36.32 -3.89 -24.92
C ASP A 353 -36.83 -5.29 -24.54
N LYS A 354 -36.39 -6.29 -25.32
CA LYS A 354 -36.72 -7.70 -25.17
C LYS A 354 -36.06 -8.34 -23.95
N SER A 355 -35.03 -7.74 -23.35
CA SER A 355 -34.39 -8.29 -22.14
C SER A 355 -35.30 -8.11 -20.92
N ARG A 356 -35.65 -9.22 -20.28
CA ARG A 356 -36.33 -9.24 -18.97
C ARG A 356 -35.45 -8.66 -17.85
N LEU A 357 -34.12 -8.68 -18.04
CA LEU A 357 -33.13 -8.07 -17.14
C LEU A 357 -32.73 -6.62 -17.51
N ALA A 358 -33.48 -5.97 -18.41
CA ALA A 358 -33.37 -4.53 -18.63
C ALA A 358 -33.86 -3.74 -17.41
N VAL A 359 -33.08 -2.74 -16.98
CA VAL A 359 -33.33 -1.88 -15.82
C VAL A 359 -33.24 -0.40 -16.18
N GLY A 360 -34.17 0.39 -15.63
CA GLY A 360 -34.29 1.83 -15.90
C GLY A 360 -33.45 2.66 -14.93
N LEU A 361 -32.24 3.05 -15.34
CA LEU A 361 -31.32 3.79 -14.47
C LEU A 361 -31.75 5.24 -14.25
N GLY A 362 -32.32 5.92 -15.25
CA GLY A 362 -32.68 7.34 -15.16
C GLY A 362 -32.76 8.04 -16.52
N LEU A 363 -32.59 9.37 -16.53
CA LEU A 363 -32.44 10.18 -17.75
C LEU A 363 -31.03 10.76 -17.86
N GLY A 364 -30.44 10.70 -19.05
CA GLY A 364 -29.19 11.39 -19.37
C GLY A 364 -29.35 12.91 -19.44
N VAL A 365 -28.22 13.62 -19.57
CA VAL A 365 -28.17 15.09 -19.65
C VAL A 365 -28.98 15.68 -20.83
N SER A 366 -29.20 14.90 -21.89
CA SER A 366 -30.06 15.26 -23.03
C SER A 366 -31.56 14.97 -22.82
N GLY A 367 -31.96 14.42 -21.68
CA GLY A 367 -33.31 13.91 -21.43
C GLY A 367 -33.61 12.54 -22.07
N ALA A 368 -32.63 11.91 -22.73
CA ALA A 368 -32.78 10.55 -23.26
C ALA A 368 -32.77 9.51 -22.13
N PRO A 369 -33.52 8.40 -22.22
CA PRO A 369 -33.54 7.35 -21.20
C PRO A 369 -32.20 6.62 -21.12
N ALA A 370 -31.74 6.36 -19.91
CA ALA A 370 -30.64 5.46 -19.63
C ALA A 370 -31.20 4.10 -19.19
N ILE A 371 -31.32 3.18 -20.15
CA ILE A 371 -31.71 1.79 -19.92
C ILE A 371 -30.44 0.94 -19.99
N ALA A 372 -30.22 0.14 -18.94
CA ALA A 372 -29.11 -0.80 -18.82
C ALA A 372 -29.66 -2.23 -18.85
N ASP A 373 -28.85 -3.22 -19.21
CA ASP A 373 -29.28 -4.62 -19.26
C ASP A 373 -28.28 -5.48 -18.48
N ILE A 374 -28.72 -6.05 -17.36
CA ILE A 374 -27.85 -6.82 -16.46
C ILE A 374 -27.28 -8.04 -17.18
N LYS A 375 -27.96 -8.62 -18.18
CA LYS A 375 -27.38 -9.69 -19.01
C LYS A 375 -26.16 -9.23 -19.83
N LYS A 376 -26.20 -7.99 -20.34
CA LYS A 376 -25.06 -7.36 -21.06
C LYS A 376 -24.00 -6.84 -20.07
N MET A 377 -24.40 -6.63 -18.82
CA MET A 377 -23.64 -6.02 -17.71
C MET A 377 -23.62 -6.99 -16.53
N PRO A 378 -23.06 -8.21 -16.70
CA PRO A 378 -23.35 -9.37 -15.85
C PRO A 378 -23.08 -9.14 -14.36
N HIS A 379 -22.17 -8.21 -14.09
CA HIS A 379 -21.86 -7.69 -12.77
C HIS A 379 -21.78 -6.16 -12.87
N VAL A 380 -22.28 -5.47 -11.84
CA VAL A 380 -22.23 -4.01 -11.72
C VAL A 380 -21.76 -3.61 -10.31
N LEU A 381 -20.93 -2.56 -10.26
CA LEU A 381 -20.44 -1.94 -9.04
C LEU A 381 -21.08 -0.56 -8.84
N VAL A 382 -21.72 -0.33 -7.70
CA VAL A 382 -22.45 0.90 -7.36
C VAL A 382 -21.84 1.55 -6.11
N ALA A 383 -21.36 2.78 -6.20
CA ALA A 383 -20.72 3.41 -5.04
C ALA A 383 -20.97 4.92 -4.94
N GLY A 384 -20.96 5.44 -3.72
CA GLY A 384 -21.20 6.86 -3.43
C GLY A 384 -21.40 7.11 -1.94
N ALA A 385 -21.27 8.37 -1.51
CA ALA A 385 -21.44 8.76 -0.12
C ALA A 385 -22.90 8.59 0.38
N THR A 386 -23.10 8.61 1.69
CA THR A 386 -24.44 8.61 2.31
C THR A 386 -25.29 9.77 1.77
N GLY A 387 -26.56 9.50 1.43
CA GLY A 387 -27.47 10.51 0.84
C GLY A 387 -27.22 10.85 -0.64
N SER A 388 -26.21 10.28 -1.28
CA SER A 388 -25.87 10.58 -2.69
C SER A 388 -26.88 10.04 -3.72
N GLY A 389 -27.56 8.93 -3.41
CA GLY A 389 -28.51 8.25 -4.30
C GLY A 389 -28.37 6.71 -4.36
N LYS A 390 -27.26 6.15 -3.86
CA LYS A 390 -26.93 4.71 -3.88
C LYS A 390 -28.12 3.78 -3.59
N SER A 391 -28.74 3.90 -2.42
CA SER A 391 -29.78 2.97 -1.97
C SER A 391 -31.08 3.07 -2.77
N ILE A 392 -31.43 4.28 -3.22
CA ILE A 392 -32.56 4.51 -4.13
C ILE A 392 -32.31 3.81 -5.47
N CYS A 393 -31.08 3.88 -6.01
CA CYS A 393 -30.71 3.20 -7.24
C CYS A 393 -30.80 1.67 -7.14
N ILE A 394 -30.40 1.10 -6.01
CA ILE A 394 -30.52 -0.34 -5.75
C ILE A 394 -32.01 -0.74 -5.69
N ASN A 395 -32.83 0.05 -5.01
CA ASN A 395 -34.28 -0.14 -5.00
C ASN A 395 -34.89 0.00 -6.41
N ASN A 396 -34.49 0.98 -7.22
CA ASN A 396 -34.95 1.11 -8.61
C ASN A 396 -34.62 -0.12 -9.46
N ILE A 397 -33.42 -0.69 -9.29
CA ILE A 397 -32.99 -1.92 -9.98
C ILE A 397 -33.90 -3.08 -9.56
N ILE A 398 -34.10 -3.30 -8.26
CA ILE A 398 -34.96 -4.37 -7.73
C ILE A 398 -36.41 -4.17 -8.20
N CYS A 399 -37.00 -2.98 -8.00
CA CYS A 399 -38.36 -2.66 -8.43
C CYS A 399 -38.54 -2.85 -9.94
N THR A 400 -37.63 -2.35 -10.78
CA THR A 400 -37.73 -2.53 -12.24
C THR A 400 -37.79 -4.00 -12.64
N LEU A 401 -36.94 -4.81 -12.02
CA LEU A 401 -36.91 -6.26 -12.27
C LEU A 401 -38.21 -6.92 -11.79
N LEU A 402 -38.72 -6.57 -10.60
CA LEU A 402 -40.00 -7.06 -10.06
C LEU A 402 -41.22 -6.64 -10.90
N PHE A 403 -41.17 -5.48 -11.58
CA PHE A 403 -42.20 -5.08 -12.56
C PHE A 403 -42.13 -5.89 -13.87
N ARG A 404 -40.99 -6.52 -14.19
CA ARG A 404 -40.72 -7.18 -15.48
C ARG A 404 -40.62 -8.70 -15.43
N ASN A 405 -40.49 -9.31 -14.25
CA ASN A 405 -40.17 -10.74 -14.08
C ASN A 405 -41.12 -11.42 -13.08
N SER A 406 -41.56 -12.63 -13.42
CA SER A 406 -42.20 -13.58 -12.50
C SER A 406 -41.18 -14.31 -11.60
N PRO A 407 -41.61 -14.95 -10.50
CA PRO A 407 -40.72 -15.70 -9.59
C PRO A 407 -40.03 -16.93 -10.21
N SER A 408 -40.50 -17.39 -11.38
CA SER A 408 -39.90 -18.46 -12.18
C SER A 408 -38.95 -17.95 -13.27
N GLU A 409 -39.06 -16.67 -13.67
CA GLU A 409 -38.05 -16.02 -14.54
C GLU A 409 -36.86 -15.52 -13.73
N LEU A 410 -37.08 -14.99 -12.52
CA LEU A 410 -36.06 -14.31 -11.73
C LEU A 410 -36.14 -14.61 -10.23
N LYS A 411 -34.98 -14.90 -9.65
CA LYS A 411 -34.74 -15.03 -8.22
C LYS A 411 -33.71 -14.04 -7.69
N PHE A 412 -33.83 -13.70 -6.41
CA PHE A 412 -32.94 -12.79 -5.69
C PHE A 412 -32.28 -13.45 -4.47
N ILE A 413 -31.04 -13.07 -4.23
CA ILE A 413 -30.37 -13.13 -2.92
C ILE A 413 -30.06 -11.68 -2.53
N LEU A 414 -30.67 -11.20 -1.45
CA LEU A 414 -30.48 -9.82 -0.98
C LEU A 414 -29.66 -9.81 0.31
N VAL A 415 -28.69 -8.92 0.39
CA VAL A 415 -27.74 -8.80 1.51
C VAL A 415 -27.74 -7.37 2.04
N ASP A 416 -28.11 -7.21 3.31
CA ASP A 416 -28.19 -5.92 4.02
C ASP A 416 -27.62 -6.08 5.45
N PRO A 417 -26.30 -5.90 5.64
CA PRO A 417 -25.67 -6.05 6.95
C PRO A 417 -26.06 -4.95 7.95
N LYS A 418 -26.69 -3.86 7.48
CA LYS A 418 -27.12 -2.74 8.32
C LYS A 418 -28.60 -2.87 8.75
N ARG A 419 -29.37 -3.72 8.07
CA ARG A 419 -30.80 -4.01 8.26
C ARG A 419 -31.75 -2.84 7.93
N VAL A 420 -31.30 -1.85 7.15
CA VAL A 420 -32.00 -0.57 6.91
C VAL A 420 -32.74 -0.51 5.57
N GLU A 421 -32.19 -1.11 4.51
CA GLU A 421 -32.52 -0.76 3.12
C GLU A 421 -33.29 -1.86 2.38
N LEU A 422 -32.95 -3.14 2.61
CA LEU A 422 -33.51 -4.27 1.86
C LEU A 422 -34.38 -5.20 2.70
N THR A 423 -34.35 -5.09 4.04
CA THR A 423 -35.12 -5.97 4.95
C THR A 423 -36.63 -5.95 4.73
N GLY A 424 -37.19 -4.87 4.14
CA GLY A 424 -38.60 -4.78 3.76
C GLY A 424 -39.05 -5.77 2.68
N TYR A 425 -38.13 -6.25 1.82
CA TYR A 425 -38.44 -7.23 0.77
C TYR A 425 -38.67 -8.66 1.28
N ASN A 426 -38.39 -8.96 2.56
CA ASN A 426 -38.62 -10.28 3.14
C ASN A 426 -40.06 -10.78 2.88
N GLY A 427 -40.18 -12.02 2.40
CA GLY A 427 -41.45 -12.65 2.08
C GLY A 427 -42.03 -12.33 0.68
N ILE A 428 -41.28 -11.75 -0.26
CA ILE A 428 -41.67 -11.80 -1.68
C ILE A 428 -41.31 -13.17 -2.30
N PRO A 429 -42.10 -13.71 -3.24
CA PRO A 429 -41.85 -15.03 -3.84
C PRO A 429 -40.57 -15.11 -4.70
N HIS A 430 -40.00 -13.96 -5.10
CA HIS A 430 -38.73 -13.90 -5.83
C HIS A 430 -37.49 -14.15 -4.97
N LEU A 431 -37.58 -14.18 -3.64
CA LEU A 431 -36.42 -14.50 -2.79
C LEU A 431 -36.09 -16.00 -2.83
N LEU A 432 -34.80 -16.34 -2.75
CA LEU A 432 -34.31 -17.69 -2.46
C LEU A 432 -34.11 -17.93 -0.97
N THR A 433 -33.83 -16.88 -0.21
CA THR A 433 -33.52 -16.90 1.22
C THR A 433 -34.04 -15.59 1.84
N PRO A 434 -34.34 -15.52 3.15
CA PRO A 434 -34.52 -14.26 3.83
C PRO A 434 -33.34 -13.31 3.57
N VAL A 435 -33.59 -11.99 3.64
CA VAL A 435 -32.56 -10.97 3.45
C VAL A 435 -31.41 -11.23 4.43
N ILE A 436 -30.22 -11.52 3.92
CA ILE A 436 -29.09 -11.96 4.74
C ILE A 436 -28.48 -10.76 5.46
N THR A 437 -28.30 -10.87 6.77
CA THR A 437 -27.76 -9.78 7.60
C THR A 437 -26.47 -10.14 8.34
N GLU A 438 -26.10 -11.42 8.40
CA GLU A 438 -24.86 -11.91 9.00
C GLU A 438 -23.78 -12.11 7.92
N ALA A 439 -22.61 -11.50 8.06
CA ALA A 439 -21.55 -11.54 7.03
C ALA A 439 -21.05 -12.96 6.70
N GLU A 440 -21.06 -13.86 7.69
CA GLU A 440 -20.73 -15.28 7.54
C GLU A 440 -21.66 -16.00 6.55
N ARG A 441 -22.98 -15.82 6.71
CA ARG A 441 -24.01 -16.36 5.80
C ARG A 441 -23.93 -15.75 4.39
N VAL A 442 -23.39 -14.54 4.24
CA VAL A 442 -23.13 -13.94 2.92
C VAL A 442 -21.99 -14.69 2.21
N VAL A 443 -20.95 -15.07 2.94
CA VAL A 443 -19.88 -15.94 2.41
C VAL A 443 -20.47 -17.29 1.98
N SER A 444 -21.35 -17.89 2.80
CA SER A 444 -22.07 -19.13 2.45
C SER A 444 -22.92 -18.99 1.20
N ALA A 445 -23.68 -17.89 1.04
CA ALA A 445 -24.49 -17.64 -0.15
C ALA A 445 -23.66 -17.39 -1.42
N LEU A 446 -22.47 -16.80 -1.29
CA LEU A 446 -21.52 -16.67 -2.39
C LEU A 446 -20.87 -18.04 -2.75
N GLN A 447 -20.58 -18.89 -1.75
CA GLN A 447 -20.15 -20.28 -1.99
C GLN A 447 -21.25 -21.07 -2.71
N TRP A 448 -22.50 -21.01 -2.23
CA TRP A 448 -23.68 -21.60 -2.86
C TRP A 448 -23.79 -21.17 -4.33
N ALA A 449 -23.71 -19.88 -4.61
CA ALA A 449 -23.79 -19.34 -5.96
C ALA A 449 -22.69 -19.88 -6.88
N THR A 450 -21.47 -20.16 -6.37
CA THR A 450 -20.43 -20.81 -7.17
C THR A 450 -20.69 -22.30 -7.42
N LYS A 451 -21.20 -23.05 -6.44
CA LYS A 451 -21.56 -24.47 -6.66
C LYS A 451 -22.80 -24.60 -7.59
N GLU A 452 -23.76 -23.67 -7.53
CA GLU A 452 -24.89 -23.58 -8.47
C GLU A 452 -24.42 -23.18 -9.88
N MET A 453 -23.50 -22.22 -10.02
CA MET A 453 -22.87 -21.87 -11.29
C MET A 453 -22.20 -23.09 -11.95
N ASP A 454 -21.42 -23.87 -11.18
CA ASP A 454 -20.78 -25.08 -11.68
C ASP A 454 -21.80 -26.16 -12.09
N LYS A 455 -22.90 -26.30 -11.34
CA LYS A 455 -24.02 -27.20 -11.66
C LYS A 455 -24.70 -26.80 -12.98
N ARG A 456 -25.02 -25.51 -13.17
CA ARG A 456 -25.61 -24.99 -14.41
C ARG A 456 -24.72 -25.26 -15.61
N TYR A 457 -23.40 -25.06 -15.48
CA TYR A 457 -22.45 -25.40 -16.54
C TYR A 457 -22.43 -26.89 -16.94
N LYS A 458 -22.64 -27.82 -15.99
CA LYS A 458 -22.78 -29.25 -16.31
C LYS A 458 -24.06 -29.53 -17.10
N MET A 459 -25.20 -29.04 -16.60
CA MET A 459 -26.51 -29.17 -17.26
C MET A 459 -26.49 -28.59 -18.69
N PHE A 460 -25.79 -27.47 -18.91
CA PHE A 460 -25.60 -26.90 -20.24
C PHE A 460 -24.78 -27.82 -21.15
N ALA A 461 -23.66 -28.34 -20.66
CA ALA A 461 -22.79 -29.24 -21.41
C ALA A 461 -23.49 -30.58 -21.77
N GLU A 462 -24.35 -31.09 -20.90
CA GLU A 462 -25.14 -32.31 -21.11
C GLU A 462 -26.13 -32.19 -22.29
N VAL A 463 -26.73 -31.01 -22.48
CA VAL A 463 -27.66 -30.74 -23.60
C VAL A 463 -27.02 -29.98 -24.78
N GLY A 464 -25.72 -29.68 -24.71
CA GLY A 464 -24.97 -28.94 -25.73
C GLY A 464 -25.16 -27.41 -25.75
N ALA A 465 -25.90 -26.84 -24.79
CA ALA A 465 -26.13 -25.41 -24.67
C ALA A 465 -24.86 -24.65 -24.19
N ARG A 466 -24.78 -23.36 -24.54
CA ARG A 466 -23.65 -22.48 -24.18
C ARG A 466 -24.00 -21.44 -23.11
N ASN A 467 -25.29 -21.28 -22.81
CA ASN A 467 -25.83 -20.28 -21.90
C ASN A 467 -27.25 -20.69 -21.45
N ILE A 468 -27.77 -19.98 -20.43
CA ILE A 468 -29.10 -20.19 -19.87
C ILE A 468 -30.25 -20.02 -20.88
N GLU A 469 -30.08 -19.22 -21.93
CA GLU A 469 -31.16 -18.99 -22.90
C GLU A 469 -31.29 -20.15 -23.88
N GLU A 470 -30.17 -20.59 -24.46
CA GLU A 470 -30.09 -21.79 -25.30
C GLU A 470 -30.53 -23.04 -24.51
N TYR A 471 -30.19 -23.12 -23.21
CA TYR A 471 -30.69 -24.17 -22.32
C TYR A 471 -32.22 -24.10 -22.13
N ASN A 472 -32.78 -22.91 -21.91
CA ASN A 472 -34.22 -22.73 -21.71
C ASN A 472 -35.04 -22.95 -23.01
N GLU A 473 -34.50 -22.53 -24.16
CA GLU A 473 -35.08 -22.78 -25.48
C GLU A 473 -35.10 -24.29 -25.81
N LEU A 474 -34.05 -25.04 -25.44
CA LEU A 474 -34.00 -26.50 -25.60
C LEU A 474 -34.84 -27.27 -24.57
N SER A 475 -35.00 -26.76 -23.34
CA SER A 475 -35.69 -27.47 -22.25
C SER A 475 -37.20 -27.56 -22.43
N GLY A 476 -37.82 -26.59 -23.13
CA GLY A 476 -39.24 -26.60 -23.56
C GLY A 476 -40.32 -26.49 -22.47
N PHE A 477 -40.12 -27.11 -21.29
CA PHE A 477 -41.14 -27.28 -20.25
C PHE A 477 -40.78 -26.63 -18.91
N THR A 478 -39.48 -26.53 -18.61
CA THR A 478 -38.95 -25.93 -17.36
C THR A 478 -37.80 -24.98 -17.67
N ALA A 479 -38.11 -23.68 -17.72
CA ALA A 479 -37.10 -22.64 -17.82
C ALA A 479 -36.35 -22.50 -16.49
N MET A 480 -35.02 -22.46 -16.55
CA MET A 480 -34.12 -22.10 -15.46
C MET A 480 -34.19 -20.59 -15.20
N GLU A 481 -34.28 -20.21 -13.94
CA GLU A 481 -34.38 -18.81 -13.51
C GLU A 481 -33.04 -18.08 -13.58
N TYR A 482 -33.07 -16.76 -13.81
CA TYR A 482 -31.92 -15.90 -13.52
C TYR A 482 -31.79 -15.68 -12.01
N ILE A 483 -30.57 -15.49 -11.51
CA ILE A 483 -30.30 -15.19 -10.09
C ILE A 483 -29.55 -13.86 -10.01
N VAL A 484 -30.15 -12.86 -9.34
CA VAL A 484 -29.50 -11.57 -9.08
C VAL A 484 -29.14 -11.49 -7.59
N ILE A 485 -27.84 -11.42 -7.29
CA ILE A 485 -27.32 -11.26 -5.94
C ILE A 485 -27.03 -9.78 -5.70
N VAL A 486 -27.68 -9.18 -4.71
CA VAL A 486 -27.56 -7.76 -4.38
C VAL A 486 -26.90 -7.60 -3.01
N ILE A 487 -25.78 -6.88 -2.95
CA ILE A 487 -25.05 -6.59 -1.70
C ILE A 487 -25.03 -5.08 -1.48
N ASP A 488 -25.77 -4.58 -0.48
CA ASP A 488 -25.90 -3.13 -0.27
C ASP A 488 -24.60 -2.47 0.23
N GLU A 489 -23.86 -3.16 1.10
CA GLU A 489 -22.58 -2.69 1.65
C GLU A 489 -21.52 -3.81 1.64
N LEU A 490 -20.83 -3.95 0.51
CA LEU A 490 -19.70 -4.83 0.34
C LEU A 490 -18.58 -4.57 1.37
N ALA A 491 -18.43 -3.33 1.84
CA ALA A 491 -17.36 -2.99 2.79
C ALA A 491 -17.47 -3.75 4.12
N ASP A 492 -18.69 -3.96 4.63
CA ASP A 492 -18.89 -4.64 5.90
C ASP A 492 -18.66 -6.17 5.77
N ILE A 493 -18.86 -6.73 4.57
CA ILE A 493 -18.54 -8.14 4.24
C ILE A 493 -17.03 -8.32 4.02
N MET A 494 -16.38 -7.39 3.33
CA MET A 494 -14.92 -7.35 3.11
C MET A 494 -14.12 -7.13 4.40
N LEU A 495 -14.73 -6.58 5.46
CA LEU A 495 -14.10 -6.48 6.79
C LEU A 495 -14.09 -7.81 7.56
N TYR A 496 -14.99 -8.75 7.24
CA TYR A 496 -15.08 -10.06 7.89
C TYR A 496 -14.11 -11.09 7.28
N ALA A 497 -14.15 -11.30 5.97
CA ALA A 497 -13.35 -12.34 5.31
C ALA A 497 -12.79 -11.90 3.94
N PRO A 498 -11.91 -10.87 3.89
CA PRO A 498 -11.56 -10.16 2.64
C PRO A 498 -11.09 -11.07 1.50
N SER A 499 -10.16 -12.01 1.74
CA SER A 499 -9.68 -12.90 0.66
C SER A 499 -10.79 -13.82 0.16
N LYS A 500 -11.48 -14.53 1.06
CA LYS A 500 -12.56 -15.49 0.71
C LYS A 500 -13.68 -14.79 -0.07
N VAL A 501 -14.01 -13.56 0.30
CA VAL A 501 -15.02 -12.72 -0.37
C VAL A 501 -14.50 -12.22 -1.74
N GLU A 502 -13.27 -11.72 -1.83
CA GLU A 502 -12.65 -11.28 -3.09
C GLU A 502 -12.52 -12.42 -4.11
N ASP A 503 -12.10 -13.62 -3.66
CA ASP A 503 -11.95 -14.81 -4.49
C ASP A 503 -13.31 -15.31 -5.03
N LEU A 504 -14.34 -15.38 -4.17
CA LEU A 504 -15.70 -15.79 -4.58
C LEU A 504 -16.34 -14.79 -5.54
N ILE A 505 -16.25 -13.48 -5.25
CA ILE A 505 -16.74 -12.42 -6.13
C ILE A 505 -16.00 -12.44 -7.47
N THR A 506 -14.68 -12.64 -7.46
CA THR A 506 -13.85 -12.71 -8.68
C THR A 506 -14.24 -13.93 -9.52
N ARG A 507 -14.42 -15.11 -8.90
CA ARG A 507 -14.82 -16.34 -9.60
C ARG A 507 -16.20 -16.19 -10.25
N LEU A 508 -17.17 -15.67 -9.51
CA LEU A 508 -18.51 -15.37 -10.05
C LEU A 508 -18.39 -14.35 -11.20
N ALA A 509 -17.67 -13.24 -10.99
CA ALA A 509 -17.55 -12.18 -12.00
C ALA A 509 -16.89 -12.64 -13.31
N GLN A 510 -16.08 -13.71 -13.29
CA GLN A 510 -15.44 -14.30 -14.47
C GLN A 510 -16.33 -15.28 -15.23
N MET A 511 -17.18 -16.05 -14.53
CA MET A 511 -17.82 -17.25 -15.08
C MET A 511 -19.36 -17.21 -15.07
N ALA A 512 -19.98 -16.45 -14.17
CA ALA A 512 -21.43 -16.49 -13.94
C ALA A 512 -22.29 -15.90 -15.08
N ARG A 513 -21.68 -15.14 -16.01
CA ARG A 513 -22.38 -14.48 -17.13
C ARG A 513 -23.23 -15.45 -17.96
N ALA A 514 -22.74 -16.65 -18.26
CA ALA A 514 -23.45 -17.60 -19.11
C ALA A 514 -24.55 -18.36 -18.35
N THR A 515 -24.42 -18.51 -17.03
CA THR A 515 -25.32 -19.28 -16.16
C THR A 515 -26.50 -18.47 -15.65
N GLY A 516 -26.67 -17.22 -16.09
CA GLY A 516 -27.73 -16.32 -15.65
C GLY A 516 -27.59 -15.85 -14.20
N ILE A 517 -26.38 -15.94 -13.62
CA ILE A 517 -26.09 -15.51 -12.25
C ILE A 517 -25.37 -14.15 -12.30
N HIS A 518 -25.89 -13.16 -11.59
CA HIS A 518 -25.51 -11.76 -11.71
C HIS A 518 -25.22 -11.11 -10.36
N LEU A 519 -24.29 -10.15 -10.33
CA LEU A 519 -23.91 -9.44 -9.10
C LEU A 519 -24.22 -7.94 -9.19
N VAL A 520 -24.96 -7.41 -8.23
CA VAL A 520 -25.14 -5.98 -7.96
C VAL A 520 -24.42 -5.68 -6.65
N LEU A 521 -23.15 -5.28 -6.75
CA LEU A 521 -22.32 -4.96 -5.58
C LEU A 521 -22.38 -3.46 -5.30
N ALA A 522 -22.66 -3.08 -4.06
CA ALA A 522 -22.70 -1.69 -3.65
C ALA A 522 -21.85 -1.38 -2.43
N THR A 523 -21.41 -0.12 -2.27
CA THR A 523 -20.69 0.33 -1.07
C THR A 523 -20.78 1.83 -0.82
N GLN A 524 -20.81 2.25 0.45
CA GLN A 524 -20.64 3.65 0.88
C GLN A 524 -19.17 4.00 1.15
N ARG A 525 -18.24 3.03 1.12
CA ARG A 525 -16.81 3.19 1.42
C ARG A 525 -15.93 2.86 0.20
N PRO A 526 -15.90 3.73 -0.83
CA PRO A 526 -15.14 3.52 -2.08
C PRO A 526 -13.61 3.62 -1.91
N SER A 527 -13.04 2.71 -1.12
CA SER A 527 -11.61 2.59 -0.85
C SER A 527 -10.99 1.41 -1.62
N VAL A 528 -9.68 1.45 -1.85
CA VAL A 528 -8.94 0.39 -2.58
C VAL A 528 -9.01 -0.97 -1.87
N ASN A 529 -9.28 -0.99 -0.56
CA ASN A 529 -9.39 -2.21 0.24
C ASN A 529 -10.77 -2.89 0.10
N VAL A 530 -11.78 -2.17 -0.41
CA VAL A 530 -13.14 -2.69 -0.66
C VAL A 530 -13.37 -2.89 -2.16
N ILE A 531 -12.99 -1.88 -2.96
CA ILE A 531 -13.03 -1.90 -4.42
C ILE A 531 -11.61 -2.21 -4.90
N THR A 532 -11.26 -3.50 -4.83
CA THR A 532 -9.91 -3.98 -5.12
C THR A 532 -9.60 -3.99 -6.62
N GLY A 533 -8.32 -4.25 -6.95
CA GLY A 533 -7.88 -4.41 -8.34
C GLY A 533 -8.54 -5.61 -9.04
N LEU A 534 -8.75 -6.73 -8.34
CA LEU A 534 -9.38 -7.92 -8.92
C LEU A 534 -10.87 -7.72 -9.15
N ILE A 535 -11.59 -7.14 -8.17
CA ILE A 535 -13.02 -6.82 -8.32
C ILE A 535 -13.22 -5.89 -9.52
N LYS A 536 -12.41 -4.83 -9.67
CA LYS A 536 -12.51 -3.92 -10.83
C LYS A 536 -12.11 -4.53 -12.17
N ALA A 537 -11.18 -5.48 -12.19
CA ALA A 537 -10.77 -6.15 -13.43
C ALA A 537 -11.90 -6.99 -14.04
N ASN A 538 -12.77 -7.57 -13.19
CA ASN A 538 -13.83 -8.48 -13.61
C ASN A 538 -15.23 -7.82 -13.60
N ILE A 539 -15.38 -6.65 -12.96
CA ILE A 539 -16.62 -5.84 -12.96
C ILE A 539 -16.40 -4.53 -13.74
N PRO A 540 -16.65 -4.51 -15.06
CA PRO A 540 -16.44 -3.35 -15.92
C PRO A 540 -17.58 -2.32 -15.86
N THR A 541 -18.81 -2.75 -15.53
CA THR A 541 -19.97 -1.84 -15.42
C THR A 541 -19.97 -1.15 -14.07
N ARG A 542 -19.97 0.19 -14.05
CA ARG A 542 -19.81 0.95 -12.79
C ARG A 542 -20.72 2.16 -12.73
N ILE A 543 -21.28 2.40 -11.55
CA ILE A 543 -22.14 3.54 -11.21
C ILE A 543 -21.51 4.26 -10.03
N ALA A 544 -21.08 5.51 -10.23
CA ALA A 544 -20.61 6.39 -9.18
C ALA A 544 -21.62 7.52 -8.93
N PHE A 545 -22.23 7.54 -7.75
CA PHE A 545 -22.93 8.71 -7.23
C PHE A 545 -21.92 9.72 -6.66
N ASN A 546 -22.41 10.85 -6.13
CA ASN A 546 -21.55 11.83 -5.45
C ASN A 546 -20.66 11.18 -4.38
N VAL A 547 -19.38 11.56 -4.38
CA VAL A 547 -18.35 11.16 -3.41
C VAL A 547 -17.62 12.38 -2.87
N THR A 548 -17.01 12.24 -1.69
CA THR A 548 -16.32 13.34 -0.99
C THR A 548 -14.99 13.74 -1.63
N SER A 549 -14.31 12.86 -2.38
CA SER A 549 -13.03 13.21 -3.01
C SER A 549 -12.82 12.67 -4.43
N MET A 550 -11.90 13.35 -5.13
CA MET A 550 -11.38 12.93 -6.43
C MET A 550 -10.54 11.63 -6.35
N ILE A 551 -10.16 11.17 -5.16
CA ILE A 551 -9.51 9.86 -4.97
C ILE A 551 -10.58 8.77 -5.06
N ASP A 552 -11.69 8.93 -4.33
CA ASP A 552 -12.83 8.02 -4.34
C ASP A 552 -13.42 7.85 -5.75
N SER A 553 -13.55 8.96 -6.50
CA SER A 553 -13.96 8.92 -7.91
C SER A 553 -13.05 8.01 -8.75
N ARG A 554 -11.71 8.08 -8.55
CA ARG A 554 -10.76 7.18 -9.22
C ARG A 554 -10.81 5.75 -8.70
N VAL A 555 -11.16 5.53 -7.43
CA VAL A 555 -11.38 4.18 -6.93
C VAL A 555 -12.55 3.54 -7.67
N ILE A 556 -13.67 4.24 -7.88
CA ILE A 556 -14.85 3.66 -8.55
C ILE A 556 -14.68 3.61 -10.08
N ILE A 557 -14.48 4.74 -10.75
CA ILE A 557 -14.58 4.88 -12.22
C ILE A 557 -13.24 5.17 -12.90
N ASP A 558 -12.11 4.86 -12.24
CA ASP A 558 -10.73 5.06 -12.72
C ASP A 558 -10.37 6.51 -13.15
N SER A 559 -11.26 7.47 -12.88
CA SER A 559 -11.22 8.83 -13.41
C SER A 559 -11.84 9.84 -12.42
N PRO A 560 -11.46 11.13 -12.48
CA PRO A 560 -12.08 12.20 -11.70
C PRO A 560 -13.43 12.62 -12.32
N GLY A 561 -14.39 12.99 -11.49
CA GLY A 561 -15.67 13.55 -11.92
C GLY A 561 -16.84 13.26 -10.98
N ALA A 562 -16.82 12.15 -10.23
CA ALA A 562 -17.90 11.80 -9.31
C ALA A 562 -17.94 12.74 -8.08
N GLU A 563 -16.81 13.38 -7.75
CA GLU A 563 -16.73 14.44 -6.73
C GLU A 563 -17.47 15.73 -7.12
N LYS A 564 -17.98 15.82 -8.35
CA LYS A 564 -18.65 16.99 -8.94
C LYS A 564 -20.14 16.77 -9.21
N LEU A 565 -20.67 15.62 -8.79
CA LEU A 565 -22.09 15.29 -8.86
C LEU A 565 -22.86 16.02 -7.76
N LEU A 566 -24.13 16.31 -8.00
CA LEU A 566 -25.01 17.10 -7.11
C LEU A 566 -25.64 16.25 -5.98
N GLY A 567 -25.42 14.93 -5.99
CA GLY A 567 -26.12 13.98 -5.12
C GLY A 567 -27.59 13.82 -5.55
N ARG A 568 -28.45 13.36 -4.64
CA ARG A 568 -29.90 13.16 -4.89
C ARG A 568 -30.21 12.36 -6.19
N GLY A 569 -29.39 11.36 -6.49
CA GLY A 569 -29.55 10.51 -7.68
C GLY A 569 -28.70 10.91 -8.90
N ASP A 570 -28.03 12.06 -8.90
CA ASP A 570 -27.07 12.43 -9.96
C ASP A 570 -25.83 11.51 -9.91
N MET A 571 -25.55 10.83 -11.02
CA MET A 571 -24.53 9.78 -11.12
C MET A 571 -23.74 9.80 -12.44
N LEU A 572 -22.51 9.27 -12.37
CA LEU A 572 -21.68 8.88 -13.51
C LEU A 572 -21.78 7.37 -13.73
N TYR A 573 -22.19 6.98 -14.93
CA TYR A 573 -22.35 5.59 -15.35
C TYR A 573 -21.35 5.22 -16.45
N VAL A 574 -20.58 4.16 -16.20
CA VAL A 574 -19.64 3.53 -17.13
C VAL A 574 -20.29 2.23 -17.64
N PRO A 575 -20.74 2.17 -18.90
CA PRO A 575 -21.22 0.94 -19.51
C PRO A 575 -20.05 0.04 -19.96
N PRO A 576 -20.26 -1.27 -20.14
CA PRO A 576 -19.19 -2.20 -20.51
C PRO A 576 -18.66 -2.02 -21.94
N ASP A 577 -19.39 -1.29 -22.81
CA ASP A 577 -18.96 -0.99 -24.19
C ASP A 577 -18.11 0.28 -24.31
N ARG A 578 -17.99 1.12 -23.27
CA ARG A 578 -17.33 2.45 -23.37
C ARG A 578 -16.48 2.77 -22.13
N PRO A 579 -15.22 3.21 -22.31
CA PRO A 579 -14.33 3.57 -21.19
C PRO A 579 -14.60 4.95 -20.58
N LEU A 580 -15.64 5.68 -21.02
CA LEU A 580 -15.95 7.04 -20.57
C LEU A 580 -17.31 7.08 -19.84
N PRO A 581 -17.38 7.71 -18.66
CA PRO A 581 -18.63 7.84 -17.92
C PRO A 581 -19.60 8.84 -18.57
N THR A 582 -20.85 8.40 -18.76
CA THR A 582 -21.99 9.25 -19.12
C THR A 582 -22.71 9.71 -17.84
N ARG A 583 -23.16 10.97 -17.76
CA ARG A 583 -23.92 11.48 -16.61
C ARG A 583 -25.42 11.21 -16.76
N ILE A 584 -26.06 10.75 -15.68
CA ILE A 584 -27.47 10.38 -15.60
C ILE A 584 -28.05 10.97 -14.31
N GLN A 585 -29.23 11.59 -14.37
CA GLN A 585 -30.06 11.79 -13.18
C GLN A 585 -30.85 10.49 -12.95
N GLY A 586 -30.56 9.82 -11.84
CA GLY A 586 -31.19 8.56 -11.47
C GLY A 586 -32.69 8.66 -11.27
N THR A 587 -33.39 7.55 -11.52
CA THR A 587 -34.78 7.35 -11.14
C THR A 587 -35.00 7.56 -9.64
N TYR A 588 -36.21 7.96 -9.29
CA TYR A 588 -36.71 8.03 -7.92
C TYR A 588 -37.94 7.12 -7.78
N VAL A 589 -37.97 6.38 -6.67
CA VAL A 589 -39.10 5.59 -6.20
C VAL A 589 -39.23 5.82 -4.70
N THR A 590 -40.46 5.97 -4.22
CA THR A 590 -40.75 6.23 -2.80
C THR A 590 -40.93 4.94 -2.00
N ASN A 591 -40.74 5.03 -0.69
CA ASN A 591 -41.01 3.91 0.22
C ASN A 591 -42.48 3.45 0.18
N GLN A 592 -43.41 4.33 -0.22
CA GLN A 592 -44.83 3.98 -0.40
C GLN A 592 -45.04 3.11 -1.66
N GLU A 593 -44.40 3.48 -2.78
CA GLU A 593 -44.42 2.69 -4.02
C GLU A 593 -43.72 1.33 -3.85
N ILE A 594 -42.54 1.30 -3.20
CA ILE A 594 -41.84 0.06 -2.85
C ILE A 594 -42.75 -0.85 -2.01
N LYS A 595 -43.40 -0.30 -0.97
CA LYS A 595 -44.32 -1.08 -0.13
C LYS A 595 -45.54 -1.55 -0.92
N GLY A 596 -46.15 -0.70 -1.74
CA GLY A 596 -47.31 -1.07 -2.57
C GLY A 596 -47.00 -2.21 -3.53
N LEU A 597 -45.81 -2.21 -4.13
CA LEU A 597 -45.29 -3.30 -4.94
C LEU A 597 -45.09 -4.59 -4.12
N ILE A 598 -44.42 -4.51 -2.96
CA ILE A 598 -44.20 -5.68 -2.09
C ILE A 598 -45.51 -6.28 -1.59
N ASP A 599 -46.46 -5.45 -1.15
CA ASP A 599 -47.78 -5.89 -0.69
C ASP A 599 -48.61 -6.49 -1.84
N PHE A 600 -48.49 -5.97 -3.08
CA PHE A 600 -49.10 -6.58 -4.27
C PHE A 600 -48.49 -7.95 -4.57
N LEU A 601 -47.16 -8.08 -4.57
CA LEU A 601 -46.46 -9.33 -4.88
C LEU A 601 -46.77 -10.43 -3.87
N LYS A 602 -46.86 -10.08 -2.59
CA LYS A 602 -47.29 -10.98 -1.50
C LYS A 602 -48.73 -11.44 -1.67
N LYS A 603 -49.65 -10.54 -2.02
CA LYS A 603 -51.09 -10.85 -2.23
C LYS A 603 -51.39 -11.57 -3.54
N SER A 604 -50.48 -11.53 -4.51
CA SER A 604 -50.65 -12.16 -5.84
C SER A 604 -50.05 -13.56 -5.93
N TYR A 605 -49.45 -14.05 -4.84
CA TYR A 605 -48.83 -15.36 -4.74
C TYR A 605 -49.61 -16.23 -3.75
N ASP A 606 -50.44 -17.14 -4.28
CA ASP A 606 -51.36 -17.98 -3.51
C ASP A 606 -50.67 -19.13 -2.73
N GLY A 607 -49.34 -19.10 -2.59
CA GLY A 607 -48.55 -20.17 -1.97
C GLY A 607 -47.68 -19.68 -0.82
N GLU A 608 -47.10 -20.62 -0.07
CA GLU A 608 -46.07 -20.31 0.92
C GLU A 608 -44.74 -19.99 0.25
N VAL A 609 -44.05 -18.94 0.70
CA VAL A 609 -42.72 -18.57 0.18
C VAL A 609 -41.68 -19.52 0.76
N LYS A 610 -41.39 -20.59 0.00
CA LYS A 610 -40.38 -21.60 0.35
C LYS A 610 -38.98 -21.07 0.06
N TYR A 611 -38.23 -20.81 1.13
CA TYR A 611 -36.80 -20.51 1.05
C TYR A 611 -35.97 -21.78 0.91
N GLN A 612 -34.74 -21.64 0.40
CA GLN A 612 -33.72 -22.68 0.30
C GLN A 612 -32.68 -22.44 1.40
N GLU A 613 -32.83 -23.11 2.54
CA GLU A 613 -31.94 -23.01 3.70
C GLU A 613 -30.47 -23.36 3.33
N GLU A 614 -30.28 -24.24 2.33
CA GLU A 614 -28.99 -24.54 1.72
C GLU A 614 -28.20 -23.32 1.23
N VAL A 615 -28.85 -22.22 0.87
CA VAL A 615 -28.19 -20.97 0.42
C VAL A 615 -27.36 -20.36 1.54
N THR A 616 -27.85 -20.41 2.78
CA THR A 616 -27.24 -19.76 3.95
C THR A 616 -26.53 -20.71 4.88
N GLU A 617 -26.89 -21.99 4.91
CA GLU A 617 -26.47 -22.90 6.00
C GLU A 617 -25.49 -24.00 5.57
N LYS A 618 -25.60 -24.50 4.33
CA LYS A 618 -24.83 -25.64 3.81
C LYS A 618 -23.31 -25.46 3.86
N TYR A 619 -22.85 -24.21 3.91
CA TYR A 619 -21.42 -23.84 3.88
C TYR A 619 -20.91 -23.26 5.22
N LEU A 620 -21.75 -23.24 6.26
CA LEU A 620 -21.31 -22.91 7.62
C LEU A 620 -20.51 -24.06 8.25
N THR A 621 -20.89 -25.31 7.95
CA THR A 621 -20.29 -26.55 8.50
C THR A 621 -19.30 -27.25 7.56
N GLU A 622 -19.17 -26.80 6.30
CA GLU A 622 -18.10 -27.28 5.40
C GLU A 622 -16.69 -26.87 5.88
N GLU A 623 -16.56 -25.87 6.76
CA GLU A 623 -15.26 -25.51 7.35
C GLU A 623 -14.69 -26.62 8.25
N GLU A 624 -15.53 -27.46 8.84
CA GLU A 624 -15.11 -28.69 9.51
C GLU A 624 -15.00 -29.87 8.51
N ASN A 625 -16.08 -30.17 7.77
CA ASN A 625 -16.23 -31.46 7.11
C ASN A 625 -15.69 -31.59 5.66
N GLU A 626 -15.47 -30.51 4.89
CA GLU A 626 -14.78 -30.63 3.58
C GLU A 626 -13.24 -30.84 3.72
N SER A 627 -12.73 -31.00 4.96
CA SER A 627 -11.30 -31.20 5.26
C SER A 627 -10.85 -32.66 5.39
N ASP A 628 -11.75 -33.61 5.65
CA ASP A 628 -11.39 -35.01 5.94
C ASP A 628 -11.41 -35.92 4.70
N GLY A 629 -11.89 -35.39 3.56
CA GLY A 629 -11.72 -36.01 2.25
C GLY A 629 -10.26 -35.96 1.80
N GLU A 630 -9.60 -37.12 1.80
CA GLU A 630 -8.21 -37.43 1.41
C GLU A 630 -7.25 -36.22 1.24
N LYS A 631 -6.26 -36.17 2.15
CA LYS A 631 -5.05 -35.34 1.99
C LYS A 631 -4.46 -35.60 0.60
N ASP A 632 -4.11 -34.52 -0.10
CA ASP A 632 -3.55 -34.60 -1.46
C ASP A 632 -2.39 -35.63 -1.50
N GLU A 633 -2.29 -36.43 -2.57
CA GLU A 633 -1.25 -37.46 -2.74
C GLU A 633 0.17 -36.93 -2.41
N LEU A 634 0.40 -35.65 -2.73
CA LEU A 634 1.67 -34.95 -2.55
C LEU A 634 1.78 -34.21 -1.21
N PHE A 635 0.75 -34.22 -0.36
CA PHE A 635 0.74 -33.57 0.96
C PHE A 635 1.93 -34.02 1.83
N ALA A 636 2.19 -35.32 1.90
CA ALA A 636 3.29 -35.88 2.69
C ALA A 636 4.67 -35.44 2.19
N ASP A 637 4.84 -35.17 0.90
CA ASP A 637 6.07 -34.62 0.33
C ASP A 637 6.12 -33.09 0.40
N ALA A 638 4.98 -32.41 0.37
CA ALA A 638 4.87 -30.97 0.58
C ALA A 638 5.29 -30.59 2.01
N VAL A 639 4.88 -31.38 3.01
CA VAL A 639 5.41 -31.34 4.39
C VAL A 639 6.94 -31.36 4.37
N LYS A 640 7.55 -32.39 3.78
CA LYS A 640 9.01 -32.55 3.70
C LYS A 640 9.69 -31.37 3.00
N VAL A 641 9.13 -30.89 1.89
CA VAL A 641 9.64 -29.77 1.09
C VAL A 641 9.60 -28.45 1.86
N VAL A 642 8.49 -28.16 2.55
CA VAL A 642 8.31 -26.93 3.33
C VAL A 642 9.25 -26.92 4.54
N PHE A 643 9.39 -28.05 5.24
CA PHE A 643 10.34 -28.21 6.35
C PHE A 643 11.80 -28.09 5.89
N ALA A 644 12.21 -28.84 4.87
CA ALA A 644 13.61 -28.83 4.39
C ALA A 644 14.05 -27.46 3.84
N ALA A 645 13.11 -26.64 3.37
CA ALA A 645 13.36 -25.28 2.90
C ALA A 645 13.20 -24.20 3.99
N ASN A 646 12.65 -24.56 5.16
CA ASN A 646 12.13 -23.65 6.18
C ASN A 646 11.30 -22.49 5.57
N LYS A 647 10.41 -22.82 4.62
CA LYS A 647 9.72 -21.82 3.79
C LYS A 647 8.41 -22.34 3.19
N ALA A 648 7.29 -21.98 3.82
CA ALA A 648 5.96 -22.26 3.29
C ALA A 648 5.49 -21.13 2.35
N SER A 649 5.46 -21.36 1.03
CA SER A 649 4.76 -20.48 0.10
C SER A 649 4.33 -21.19 -1.17
N THR A 650 3.13 -20.85 -1.67
CA THR A 650 2.50 -21.46 -2.85
C THR A 650 3.45 -21.55 -4.04
N SER A 651 4.07 -20.43 -4.44
CA SER A 651 5.00 -20.42 -5.58
C SER A 651 6.32 -21.17 -5.35
N TYR A 652 6.74 -21.39 -4.09
CA TYR A 652 7.89 -22.26 -3.81
C TYR A 652 7.51 -23.73 -3.99
N LEU A 653 6.36 -24.14 -3.44
CA LEU A 653 5.80 -25.48 -3.59
C LEU A 653 5.58 -25.82 -5.07
N GLN A 654 4.94 -24.90 -5.81
CA GLN A 654 4.71 -24.97 -7.25
C GLN A 654 5.98 -25.31 -8.05
N ARG A 655 7.09 -24.60 -7.79
CA ARG A 655 8.37 -24.81 -8.49
C ARG A 655 9.17 -26.01 -8.00
N ARG A 656 8.98 -26.44 -6.75
CA ARG A 656 9.76 -27.54 -6.14
C ARG A 656 9.11 -28.91 -6.36
N MET A 657 7.79 -28.95 -6.58
CA MET A 657 7.00 -30.17 -6.78
C MET A 657 6.35 -30.25 -8.16
N SER A 658 6.60 -29.27 -9.06
CA SER A 658 6.08 -29.24 -10.44
C SER A 658 4.55 -29.26 -10.57
N ILE A 659 3.84 -28.82 -9.53
CA ILE A 659 2.37 -28.77 -9.47
C ILE A 659 1.79 -27.43 -9.94
N GLY A 660 0.52 -27.41 -10.36
CA GLY A 660 -0.20 -26.18 -10.71
C GLY A 660 -0.51 -25.29 -9.49
N TYR A 661 -0.73 -23.99 -9.73
CA TYR A 661 -0.94 -23.00 -8.65
C TYR A 661 -2.10 -23.38 -7.71
N ASN A 662 -3.25 -23.78 -8.24
CA ASN A 662 -4.43 -24.12 -7.43
C ASN A 662 -4.19 -25.36 -6.55
N ARG A 663 -3.43 -26.36 -7.04
CA ARG A 663 -3.02 -27.53 -6.22
C ARG A 663 -2.00 -27.12 -5.16
N ALA A 664 -1.06 -26.24 -5.49
CA ALA A 664 -0.11 -25.67 -4.52
C ALA A 664 -0.79 -24.80 -3.44
N ALA A 665 -1.88 -24.11 -3.77
CA ALA A 665 -2.72 -23.40 -2.81
C ALA A 665 -3.48 -24.37 -1.90
N LYS A 666 -4.25 -25.31 -2.47
CA LYS A 666 -4.99 -26.33 -1.70
C LYS A 666 -4.08 -27.10 -0.73
N ILE A 667 -2.87 -27.47 -1.14
CA ILE A 667 -1.90 -28.14 -0.26
C ILE A 667 -1.37 -27.20 0.84
N MET A 668 -1.10 -25.92 0.55
CA MET A 668 -0.74 -24.93 1.58
C MET A 668 -1.86 -24.73 2.60
N ASP A 669 -3.12 -24.71 2.18
CA ASP A 669 -4.26 -24.54 3.08
C ASP A 669 -4.57 -25.82 3.88
N GLN A 670 -4.34 -27.01 3.28
CA GLN A 670 -4.30 -28.29 4.02
C GLN A 670 -3.15 -28.31 5.05
N LEU A 671 -1.97 -27.77 4.74
CA LEU A 671 -0.84 -27.66 5.68
C LEU A 671 -1.16 -26.71 6.85
N GLU A 672 -1.96 -25.66 6.60
CA GLU A 672 -2.41 -24.72 7.64
C GLU A 672 -3.47 -25.36 8.55
N LYS A 673 -4.51 -25.98 7.97
CA LYS A 673 -5.51 -26.77 8.72
C LYS A 673 -4.88 -27.91 9.52
N ALA A 674 -3.84 -28.55 9.01
CA ALA A 674 -3.08 -29.59 9.72
C ALA A 674 -2.10 -29.05 10.77
N GLY A 675 -2.09 -27.74 11.05
CA GLY A 675 -1.20 -27.10 12.02
C GLY A 675 0.28 -27.10 11.64
N VAL A 676 0.64 -27.53 10.43
CA VAL A 676 2.03 -27.58 9.97
C VAL A 676 2.57 -26.17 9.73
N ILE A 677 1.71 -25.27 9.26
CA ILE A 677 2.04 -23.85 9.00
C ILE A 677 0.97 -22.93 9.59
N GLY A 678 1.32 -21.67 9.83
CA GLY A 678 0.43 -20.65 10.38
C GLY A 678 -0.18 -19.72 9.32
N PRO A 679 -1.07 -18.81 9.72
CA PRO A 679 -1.89 -18.01 8.81
C PRO A 679 -1.11 -17.05 7.90
N GLN A 680 -1.76 -16.63 6.82
CA GLN A 680 -1.14 -15.84 5.76
C GLN A 680 -0.94 -14.35 6.11
N GLU A 681 0.29 -14.01 6.53
CA GLU A 681 0.75 -12.61 6.65
C GLU A 681 1.03 -11.94 5.28
N GLY A 682 -0.02 -11.75 4.49
CA GLY A 682 0.02 -11.01 3.22
C GLY A 682 0.88 -11.68 2.15
N VAL A 683 2.00 -11.04 1.77
CA VAL A 683 2.91 -11.47 0.69
C VAL A 683 4.15 -12.22 1.22
N LYS A 684 4.26 -12.41 2.55
CA LYS A 684 5.34 -13.20 3.15
C LYS A 684 5.08 -14.71 2.98
N PRO A 685 6.12 -15.57 3.08
CA PRO A 685 5.92 -16.98 3.37
C PRO A 685 5.15 -17.15 4.68
N ARG A 686 4.28 -18.18 4.76
CA ARG A 686 3.61 -18.56 6.01
C ARG A 686 4.65 -19.11 7.00
N ASN A 687 4.45 -18.86 8.29
CA ASN A 687 5.33 -19.39 9.35
C ASN A 687 5.11 -20.90 9.48
N ILE A 688 6.12 -21.66 9.92
CA ILE A 688 5.99 -23.11 10.18
C ILE A 688 5.72 -23.29 11.69
N LEU A 689 4.73 -24.11 12.05
CA LEU A 689 4.21 -24.23 13.43
C LEU A 689 4.55 -25.56 14.10
N ILE A 690 4.29 -26.70 13.45
CA ILE A 690 4.70 -28.01 13.99
C ILE A 690 6.24 -28.14 13.96
N SER A 691 6.79 -28.77 14.98
CA SER A 691 8.06 -29.49 14.94
C SER A 691 7.79 -30.97 15.24
N SER A 692 8.59 -31.88 14.69
CA SER A 692 8.29 -33.32 14.57
C SER A 692 7.74 -33.99 15.84
N PRO A 693 6.71 -34.86 15.75
CA PRO A 693 6.05 -35.48 16.91
C PRO A 693 6.91 -36.59 17.55
N GLU A 694 7.91 -36.18 18.34
CA GLU A 694 8.84 -37.07 19.04
C GLU A 694 9.36 -36.42 20.35
N LEU A 695 8.49 -36.10 21.32
CA LEU A 695 8.94 -35.51 22.58
C LEU A 695 9.57 -36.59 23.51
N PRO A 696 10.51 -36.21 24.41
CA PRO A 696 11.19 -37.17 25.28
C PRO A 696 10.28 -37.87 26.28
N GLY A 697 9.23 -37.19 26.75
CA GLY A 697 8.29 -37.72 27.75
C GLY A 697 7.45 -38.89 27.23
N ASP A 698 6.88 -38.72 26.03
CA ASP A 698 6.04 -39.73 25.38
C ASP A 698 6.82 -41.04 25.15
N LEU A 699 8.07 -40.94 24.69
CA LEU A 699 8.95 -42.09 24.48
C LEU A 699 9.25 -42.84 25.80
N LEU A 700 9.45 -42.12 26.92
CA LEU A 700 9.66 -42.74 28.22
C LEU A 700 8.38 -43.43 28.72
N LYS A 701 7.23 -42.76 28.58
CA LYS A 701 5.89 -43.25 28.95
C LYS A 701 5.53 -44.55 28.19
N GLU A 702 5.67 -44.53 26.87
CA GLU A 702 5.43 -45.65 25.97
C GLU A 702 6.31 -46.86 26.35
N LYS A 703 7.62 -46.65 26.51
CA LYS A 703 8.57 -47.73 26.84
C LYS A 703 8.49 -48.20 28.30
N ARG A 704 7.87 -47.44 29.22
CA ARG A 704 7.50 -47.94 30.56
C ARG A 704 6.26 -48.84 30.47
N ILE A 705 5.21 -48.40 29.79
CA ILE A 705 3.94 -49.13 29.65
C ILE A 705 4.18 -50.47 28.91
N LEU A 706 4.98 -50.48 27.84
CA LEU A 706 5.41 -51.70 27.13
C LEU A 706 6.31 -52.65 27.94
N LYS A 707 6.60 -52.33 29.21
CA LYS A 707 7.32 -53.20 30.16
C LYS A 707 6.47 -53.51 31.40
N GLU A 708 5.20 -53.11 31.38
CA GLU A 708 4.21 -53.31 32.44
C GLU A 708 4.61 -52.71 33.80
N LEU A 709 5.55 -51.74 33.79
CA LEU A 709 6.07 -51.09 35.00
C LEU A 709 5.20 -49.91 35.42
N THR A 710 4.91 -49.80 36.72
CA THR A 710 4.30 -48.59 37.30
C THR A 710 5.32 -47.47 37.46
N LEU A 711 4.84 -46.22 37.56
CA LEU A 711 5.69 -45.07 37.89
C LEU A 711 6.39 -45.25 39.25
N ALA A 712 5.69 -45.83 40.24
CA ALA A 712 6.20 -46.06 41.59
C ALA A 712 7.39 -47.04 41.63
N GLU A 713 7.33 -48.13 40.86
CA GLU A 713 8.42 -49.12 40.79
C GLU A 713 9.67 -48.53 40.14
N VAL A 714 9.52 -47.76 39.06
CA VAL A 714 10.69 -47.11 38.43
C VAL A 714 11.25 -46.02 39.35
N ALA A 715 10.39 -45.19 39.94
CA ALA A 715 10.76 -44.17 40.94
C ALA A 715 11.59 -44.75 42.09
N GLY A 716 11.12 -45.82 42.72
CA GLY A 716 11.84 -46.53 43.78
C GLY A 716 13.19 -47.09 43.31
N LYS A 717 13.24 -47.64 42.09
CA LYS A 717 14.45 -48.24 41.50
C LYS A 717 15.55 -47.21 41.19
N ILE A 718 15.21 -46.00 40.75
CA ILE A 718 16.18 -44.93 40.46
C ILE A 718 16.28 -43.85 41.54
N LYS A 719 15.56 -44.02 42.66
CA LYS A 719 15.50 -43.10 43.81
C LYS A 719 15.14 -41.65 43.43
N ILE A 720 14.25 -41.51 42.45
CA ILE A 720 13.63 -40.24 42.06
C ILE A 720 12.17 -40.28 42.54
N LYS A 721 11.64 -39.15 42.99
CA LYS A 721 10.24 -39.02 43.41
C LYS A 721 9.27 -39.36 42.25
N PRO A 722 8.17 -40.12 42.48
CA PRO A 722 7.22 -40.47 41.42
C PRO A 722 6.67 -39.28 40.64
N GLU A 723 6.39 -38.18 41.34
CA GLU A 723 5.84 -36.94 40.80
C GLU A 723 6.78 -36.30 39.77
N TYR A 724 8.10 -36.42 39.96
CA TYR A 724 9.10 -35.95 38.99
C TYR A 724 9.22 -36.86 37.76
N LEU A 725 8.82 -38.14 37.84
CA LEU A 725 8.77 -39.02 36.67
C LEU A 725 7.47 -38.81 35.87
N GLU A 726 6.36 -38.54 36.55
CA GLU A 726 5.09 -38.14 35.94
C GLU A 726 5.22 -36.80 35.21
N ALA A 727 5.86 -35.80 35.84
CA ALA A 727 6.20 -34.52 35.23
C ALA A 727 7.01 -34.68 33.93
N LEU A 728 8.02 -35.57 33.93
CA LEU A 728 8.81 -35.90 32.75
C LEU A 728 8.02 -36.58 31.64
N GLU A 729 7.11 -37.51 31.98
CA GLU A 729 6.23 -38.16 31.00
C GLU A 729 5.23 -37.20 30.37
N ASN A 730 4.68 -36.28 31.16
CA ASN A 730 3.70 -35.29 30.71
C ASN A 730 4.36 -34.02 30.13
N SER A 731 5.69 -33.99 30.01
CA SER A 731 6.48 -32.84 29.53
C SER A 731 6.29 -31.54 30.35
N ASP A 732 5.84 -31.63 31.60
CA ASP A 732 5.88 -30.52 32.54
C ASP A 732 7.28 -30.43 33.15
N PHE A 733 8.11 -29.56 32.59
CA PHE A 733 9.44 -29.28 33.14
C PHE A 733 9.45 -28.15 34.17
N SER A 734 8.29 -27.55 34.51
CA SER A 734 8.19 -26.44 35.45
C SER A 734 8.19 -26.91 36.91
N SER A 735 7.70 -28.12 37.19
CA SER A 735 7.70 -28.76 38.51
C SER A 735 9.04 -29.42 38.88
N LEU A 736 10.07 -29.33 38.02
CA LEU A 736 11.37 -30.00 38.21
C LEU A 736 12.45 -29.07 38.82
N PRO A 737 13.40 -29.57 39.65
CA PRO A 737 14.26 -28.72 40.46
C PRO A 737 15.26 -27.83 39.68
N SER A 738 15.72 -28.26 38.50
CA SER A 738 16.49 -27.44 37.56
C SER A 738 16.70 -28.19 36.25
N ALA A 739 17.22 -27.52 35.21
CA ALA A 739 17.59 -28.17 33.97
C ALA A 739 18.73 -29.19 34.11
N THR A 740 19.66 -28.99 35.05
CA THR A 740 20.74 -29.96 35.33
C THR A 740 20.18 -31.24 35.96
N PHE A 741 19.27 -31.12 36.93
CA PHE A 741 18.57 -32.27 37.50
C PHE A 741 17.69 -32.98 36.47
N THR A 742 16.95 -32.23 35.64
CA THR A 742 16.12 -32.79 34.56
C THR A 742 16.93 -33.65 33.58
N LYS A 743 18.08 -33.15 33.11
CA LYS A 743 18.99 -33.90 32.23
C LYS A 743 19.53 -35.17 32.92
N GLY A 744 19.73 -35.14 34.24
CA GLY A 744 20.05 -36.32 35.05
C GLY A 744 18.90 -37.32 35.17
N PHE A 745 17.68 -36.84 35.43
CA PHE A 745 16.49 -37.66 35.60
C PHE A 745 16.10 -38.36 34.28
N LEU A 746 16.08 -37.63 33.16
CA LEU A 746 15.87 -38.20 31.81
C LEU A 746 16.89 -39.30 31.51
N ARG A 747 18.17 -39.09 31.84
CA ARG A 747 19.22 -40.10 31.66
C ARG A 747 18.97 -41.34 32.51
N ASN A 748 18.69 -41.17 33.80
CA ASN A 748 18.47 -42.29 34.73
C ASN A 748 17.20 -43.09 34.38
N TYR A 749 16.14 -42.39 33.96
CA TYR A 749 14.89 -43.04 33.54
C TYR A 749 15.09 -43.84 32.25
N ALA A 750 15.77 -43.27 31.25
CA ALA A 750 16.15 -43.99 30.02
C ALA A 750 16.97 -45.26 30.32
N VAL A 751 17.98 -45.17 31.22
CA VAL A 751 18.76 -46.34 31.67
C VAL A 751 17.87 -47.40 32.33
N ALA A 752 16.96 -47.01 33.22
CA ALA A 752 16.08 -47.95 33.91
C ALA A 752 15.15 -48.73 32.96
N LEU A 753 14.69 -48.07 31.88
CA LEU A 753 13.89 -48.67 30.81
C LEU A 753 14.73 -49.42 29.76
N ARG A 754 16.07 -49.35 29.82
CA ARG A 754 17.02 -49.86 28.80
C ARG A 754 16.90 -49.17 27.43
N ILE A 755 16.65 -47.86 27.41
CA ILE A 755 16.67 -46.99 26.24
C ILE A 755 18.06 -46.32 26.16
N ASN A 756 18.58 -46.03 24.97
CA ASN A 756 19.81 -45.26 24.83
C ASN A 756 19.61 -43.83 25.39
N PRO A 757 20.31 -43.44 26.48
CA PRO A 757 20.05 -42.16 27.12
C PRO A 757 20.47 -40.94 26.29
N GLU A 758 21.47 -41.08 25.42
CA GLU A 758 21.86 -39.97 24.54
C GLU A 758 20.83 -39.72 23.43
N THR A 759 20.01 -40.71 23.06
CA THR A 759 18.85 -40.50 22.16
C THR A 759 17.81 -39.62 22.85
N VAL A 760 17.38 -39.98 24.07
CA VAL A 760 16.39 -39.20 24.85
C VAL A 760 16.92 -37.79 25.15
N LEU A 761 18.21 -37.65 25.47
CA LEU A 761 18.84 -36.35 25.67
C LEU A 761 19.09 -35.58 24.36
N ALA A 762 19.22 -36.25 23.20
CA ALA A 762 19.27 -35.58 21.91
C ALA A 762 17.90 -35.01 21.54
N MET A 763 16.81 -35.74 21.77
CA MET A 763 15.43 -35.25 21.61
C MET A 763 15.17 -34.06 22.54
N PHE A 764 15.52 -34.18 23.82
CA PHE A 764 15.40 -33.06 24.78
C PHE A 764 16.22 -31.83 24.35
N ARG A 765 17.47 -32.02 23.88
CA ARG A 765 18.30 -30.95 23.31
C ARG A 765 17.82 -30.46 21.93
N ARG A 766 16.99 -31.22 21.21
CA ARG A 766 16.40 -30.82 19.91
C ARG A 766 15.29 -29.82 20.16
N ASP A 767 14.41 -30.09 21.11
CA ASP A 767 13.11 -29.42 21.24
C ASP A 767 13.00 -28.46 22.43
N PHE A 768 13.82 -28.62 23.47
CA PHE A 768 13.80 -27.78 24.68
C PHE A 768 15.12 -27.02 24.88
N VAL A 769 15.07 -25.94 25.66
CA VAL A 769 16.23 -25.18 26.11
C VAL A 769 15.94 -24.45 27.43
N GLU A 770 17.00 -24.11 28.13
CA GLU A 770 17.00 -23.43 29.43
C GLU A 770 16.95 -21.90 29.20
N ASN A 771 16.02 -21.21 29.86
CA ASN A 771 15.84 -19.77 29.72
C ASN A 771 16.74 -18.97 30.69
N ASN A 772 16.69 -17.63 30.61
CA ASN A 772 17.52 -16.76 31.45
C ASN A 772 17.20 -16.80 32.96
N ALA A 773 16.13 -17.48 33.38
CA ALA A 773 15.75 -17.72 34.77
C ALA A 773 16.13 -19.13 35.27
N GLY A 774 16.65 -20.00 34.39
CA GLY A 774 16.98 -21.40 34.69
C GLY A 774 15.85 -22.41 34.46
N GLU A 775 14.70 -21.94 33.96
CA GLU A 775 13.53 -22.77 33.65
C GLU A 775 13.70 -23.44 32.28
N ILE A 776 13.16 -24.65 32.12
CA ILE A 776 13.13 -25.36 30.84
C ILE A 776 11.87 -24.99 30.07
N VAL A 777 12.02 -24.55 28.83
CA VAL A 777 10.90 -24.27 27.93
C VAL A 777 11.12 -24.89 26.54
N PRO A 778 10.05 -25.24 25.80
CA PRO A 778 10.17 -25.57 24.38
C PRO A 778 10.87 -24.45 23.60
N LYS A 779 11.67 -24.80 22.59
CA LYS A 779 12.44 -23.82 21.80
C LYS A 779 11.59 -22.85 20.98
N GLY A 780 10.31 -23.14 20.75
CA GLY A 780 9.33 -22.20 20.21
C GLY A 780 8.70 -21.28 21.28
N LEU A 781 8.75 -21.66 22.56
CA LEU A 781 8.22 -20.91 23.71
C LEU A 781 9.31 -20.21 24.54
N VAL A 782 10.58 -20.31 24.15
CA VAL A 782 11.53 -19.23 24.46
C VAL A 782 10.99 -17.97 23.79
N ASN A 783 10.33 -17.12 24.57
CA ASN A 783 9.87 -15.80 24.14
C ASN A 783 10.95 -15.14 23.27
N PRO A 784 10.69 -14.80 21.99
CA PRO A 784 11.69 -14.22 21.11
C PRO A 784 12.13 -12.87 21.68
N VAL A 785 13.26 -12.91 22.40
CA VAL A 785 13.67 -12.06 23.55
C VAL A 785 12.96 -10.70 23.59
N LYS A 786 11.72 -10.64 24.11
CA LYS A 786 10.80 -9.47 24.12
C LYS A 786 11.02 -8.51 22.93
N ASN A 787 11.01 -9.09 21.73
CA ASN A 787 11.58 -8.58 20.46
C ASN A 787 12.63 -7.48 20.65
N LYS A 788 13.78 -7.86 21.23
CA LYS A 788 14.90 -7.01 21.69
C LYS A 788 15.11 -5.92 20.66
N PRO A 789 14.68 -4.68 20.93
CA PRO A 789 14.07 -3.87 19.89
C PRO A 789 14.99 -3.78 18.67
N ARG A 790 14.39 -4.01 17.50
CA ARG A 790 14.90 -3.36 16.28
C ARG A 790 14.57 -1.87 16.39
N ILE A 791 15.14 -1.22 17.42
CA ILE A 791 15.27 0.23 17.59
C ILE A 791 15.66 0.83 16.22
N PHE A 792 16.52 0.05 15.56
CA PHE A 792 17.13 0.32 14.28
C PHE A 792 16.78 -0.83 13.31
N SER A 793 16.06 -0.48 12.23
CA SER A 793 15.85 -1.38 11.08
C SER A 793 17.18 -1.65 10.36
N ALA A 794 17.20 -2.56 9.37
CA ALA A 794 18.39 -2.73 8.53
C ALA A 794 18.79 -1.41 7.82
N ASN A 795 17.80 -0.61 7.42
CA ASN A 795 18.01 0.72 6.85
C ASN A 795 18.57 1.70 7.88
N PHE A 796 18.14 1.63 9.15
CA PHE A 796 18.74 2.44 10.21
C PHE A 796 20.17 2.00 10.51
N PHE A 797 20.48 0.71 10.62
CA PHE A 797 21.87 0.29 10.81
C PHE A 797 22.76 0.71 9.63
N LEU A 798 22.22 0.75 8.39
CA LEU A 798 22.91 1.32 7.24
C LEU A 798 23.09 2.84 7.34
N SER A 799 22.04 3.59 7.73
CA SER A 799 22.11 5.06 7.82
C SER A 799 22.88 5.53 9.06
N LEU A 800 22.88 4.78 10.16
CA LEU A 800 23.73 4.97 11.33
C LEU A 800 25.19 4.60 11.02
N ALA A 801 25.45 3.51 10.29
CA ALA A 801 26.82 3.22 9.83
C ALA A 801 27.33 4.33 8.89
N ALA A 802 26.49 4.82 7.98
CA ALA A 802 26.80 5.98 7.16
C ALA A 802 27.02 7.25 8.03
N LEU A 803 26.18 7.48 9.05
CA LEU A 803 26.33 8.58 10.00
C LEU A 803 27.63 8.46 10.79
N ILE A 804 28.00 7.28 11.26
CA ILE A 804 29.21 7.02 12.05
C ILE A 804 30.46 7.15 11.16
N ILE A 805 30.44 6.65 9.92
CA ILE A 805 31.53 6.87 8.96
C ILE A 805 31.65 8.37 8.64
N PHE A 806 30.52 9.06 8.46
CA PHE A 806 30.47 10.49 8.22
C PHE A 806 30.97 11.31 9.41
N PHE A 807 30.53 11.01 10.63
CA PHE A 807 30.97 11.67 11.86
C PHE A 807 32.38 11.27 12.31
N ALA A 808 32.88 10.10 11.92
CA ALA A 808 34.29 9.73 12.10
C ALA A 808 35.17 10.52 11.11
N PHE A 809 34.78 10.60 9.84
CA PHE A 809 35.46 11.45 8.85
C PHE A 809 35.41 12.93 9.25
N LEU A 810 34.25 13.43 9.70
CA LEU A 810 34.06 14.77 10.23
C LEU A 810 34.85 14.99 11.53
N GLY A 811 34.97 13.97 12.39
CA GLY A 811 35.77 14.01 13.62
C GLY A 811 37.26 14.07 13.34
N ILE A 812 37.75 13.36 12.33
CA ILE A 812 39.13 13.46 11.83
C ILE A 812 39.38 14.87 11.25
N GLN A 813 38.44 15.43 10.49
CA GLN A 813 38.53 16.81 9.98
C GLN A 813 38.48 17.86 11.11
N LEU A 814 37.54 17.74 12.06
CA LEU A 814 37.40 18.65 13.22
C LEU A 814 38.59 18.57 14.17
N SER A 815 39.17 17.38 14.37
CA SER A 815 40.42 17.21 15.11
C SER A 815 41.54 18.09 14.52
N SER A 816 41.66 18.11 13.19
CA SER A 816 42.61 18.97 12.47
C SER A 816 42.31 20.48 12.56
N TRP A 817 41.10 20.88 12.97
CA TRP A 817 40.70 22.27 13.20
C TRP A 817 40.87 22.73 14.66
N TRP A 818 41.00 21.80 15.62
CA TRP A 818 40.96 22.12 17.06
C TRP A 818 42.34 22.09 17.74
N SER A 819 43.35 21.48 17.14
CA SER A 819 44.72 21.55 17.66
C SER A 819 45.33 22.96 17.53
N LEU A 820 45.57 23.63 18.66
CA LEU A 820 46.41 24.83 18.72
C LEU A 820 47.84 24.52 18.21
N PRO A 821 48.52 25.47 17.55
CA PRO A 821 49.92 25.27 17.17
C PRO A 821 50.77 24.98 18.42
N LYS A 822 51.56 23.91 18.37
CA LYS A 822 52.57 23.62 19.40
C LYS A 822 53.79 24.50 19.11
N ILE A 823 54.04 25.46 20.00
CA ILE A 823 55.26 26.27 20.03
C ILE A 823 56.13 25.76 21.16
N THR A 824 57.45 25.69 20.97
CA THR A 824 58.41 25.36 22.01
C THR A 824 59.65 26.23 21.83
N LEU A 825 59.88 27.14 22.79
CA LEU A 825 61.08 27.97 22.83
C LEU A 825 62.23 27.20 23.44
N LEU A 826 63.30 27.07 22.65
CA LEU A 826 64.55 26.40 22.99
C LEU A 826 65.57 27.39 23.58
N GLN A 827 65.59 28.63 23.10
CA GLN A 827 66.41 29.73 23.63
C GLN A 827 65.66 31.07 23.54
N PRO A 828 65.89 32.03 24.47
CA PRO A 828 66.68 31.87 25.70
C PRO A 828 65.98 30.95 26.73
N GLU A 829 66.75 30.44 27.68
CA GLU A 829 66.22 29.79 28.88
C GLU A 829 65.89 30.84 29.96
N ASN A 830 65.28 30.45 31.07
CA ASN A 830 64.96 31.40 32.15
C ASN A 830 66.19 31.59 33.04
N GLY A 831 66.81 32.78 32.99
CA GLY A 831 67.99 33.10 33.81
C GLY A 831 68.69 34.39 33.37
N GLU A 832 69.95 34.54 33.76
CA GLU A 832 70.85 35.55 33.19
C GLU A 832 71.36 35.12 31.80
N VAL A 833 71.50 36.08 30.90
CA VAL A 833 72.03 35.91 29.55
C VAL A 833 73.10 36.98 29.32
N TYR A 834 74.35 36.55 29.15
CA TYR A 834 75.49 37.46 29.01
C TYR A 834 75.68 37.95 27.57
N GLY A 835 75.84 39.28 27.43
CA GLY A 835 76.08 39.95 26.15
C GLY A 835 74.82 40.52 25.49
N GLU A 836 74.99 41.62 24.75
CA GLU A 836 73.89 42.45 24.20
C GLU A 836 73.03 41.77 23.12
N LYS A 837 73.42 40.59 22.63
CA LYS A 837 72.81 39.92 21.47
C LYS A 837 72.21 38.57 21.86
N VAL A 838 70.88 38.49 21.96
CA VAL A 838 70.15 37.29 22.37
C VAL A 838 69.51 36.61 21.16
N THR A 839 69.91 35.36 20.92
CA THR A 839 69.31 34.51 19.87
C THR A 839 68.07 33.79 20.39
N VAL A 840 66.90 34.20 19.91
CA VAL A 840 65.62 33.54 20.19
C VAL A 840 65.43 32.39 19.21
N LYS A 841 65.36 31.15 19.70
CA LYS A 841 65.18 29.93 18.89
C LYS A 841 64.01 29.08 19.39
N GLY A 842 63.30 28.46 18.46
CA GLY A 842 62.22 27.55 18.81
C GLY A 842 61.75 26.65 17.68
N LYS A 843 60.80 25.78 18.01
CA LYS A 843 60.06 24.92 17.09
C LYS A 843 58.58 25.27 17.10
N THR A 844 57.97 25.30 15.93
CA THR A 844 56.52 25.39 15.71
C THR A 844 56.07 24.33 14.69
N VAL A 845 54.77 24.26 14.43
CA VAL A 845 54.22 23.40 13.36
C VAL A 845 54.63 23.94 11.98
N LYS A 846 54.89 23.03 11.03
CA LYS A 846 55.30 23.39 9.66
C LYS A 846 54.24 24.31 9.02
N ASP A 847 54.72 25.27 8.22
CA ASP A 847 53.92 26.29 7.53
C ASP A 847 53.09 27.25 8.43
N ALA A 848 53.41 27.36 9.73
CA ALA A 848 52.92 28.45 10.56
C ALA A 848 53.71 29.75 10.32
N VAL A 849 53.05 30.90 10.51
CA VAL A 849 53.73 32.20 10.61
C VAL A 849 54.19 32.36 12.06
N VAL A 850 55.40 32.87 12.28
CA VAL A 850 55.93 33.20 13.62
C VAL A 850 56.23 34.69 13.69
N THR A 851 55.88 35.31 14.81
CA THR A 851 56.21 36.70 15.18
C THR A 851 56.93 36.70 16.52
N ILE A 852 58.05 37.41 16.60
CA ILE A 852 58.87 37.58 17.81
C ILE A 852 58.89 39.08 18.11
N ASN A 853 58.34 39.49 19.25
CA ASN A 853 58.08 40.90 19.58
C ASN A 853 57.41 41.68 18.42
N GLY A 854 56.46 41.03 17.74
CA GLY A 854 55.73 41.56 16.57
C GLY A 854 56.46 41.41 15.22
N GLN A 855 57.77 41.18 15.20
CA GLN A 855 58.55 41.04 13.96
C GLN A 855 58.43 39.64 13.37
N LYS A 856 58.09 39.52 12.07
CA LYS A 856 57.87 38.22 11.41
C LYS A 856 59.18 37.48 11.15
N VAL A 857 59.21 36.19 11.50
CA VAL A 857 60.38 35.30 11.34
C VAL A 857 60.06 34.18 10.36
N ILE A 858 61.03 33.85 9.51
CA ILE A 858 60.90 32.76 8.54
C ILE A 858 61.07 31.42 9.25
N VAL A 859 60.05 30.57 9.18
CA VAL A 859 60.09 29.19 9.70
C VAL A 859 60.66 28.26 8.62
N SER A 860 61.63 27.43 8.99
CA SER A 860 62.23 26.43 8.11
C SER A 860 61.25 25.29 7.76
N LYS A 861 61.55 24.51 6.72
CA LYS A 861 60.79 23.30 6.33
C LYS A 861 60.72 22.22 7.43
N ASN A 862 61.51 22.35 8.51
CA ASN A 862 61.51 21.45 9.67
C ASN A 862 60.71 21.99 10.86
N GLY A 863 60.16 23.21 10.77
CA GLY A 863 59.41 23.87 11.86
C GLY A 863 60.30 24.69 12.80
N GLU A 864 61.61 24.74 12.57
CA GLU A 864 62.56 25.54 13.36
C GLU A 864 62.56 26.99 12.91
N PHE A 865 62.62 27.92 13.87
CA PHE A 865 62.80 29.35 13.66
C PHE A 865 63.90 29.92 14.56
N SER A 866 64.55 30.99 14.11
CA SER A 866 65.61 31.70 14.82
C SER A 866 65.56 33.18 14.48
N LEU A 867 65.69 34.05 15.48
CA LEU A 867 65.91 35.49 15.29
C LEU A 867 66.94 35.97 16.31
N ASP A 868 67.88 36.79 15.89
CA ASP A 868 68.80 37.48 16.77
C ASP A 868 68.22 38.87 17.10
N LEU A 869 68.12 39.20 18.39
CA LEU A 869 67.68 40.50 18.87
C LEU A 869 68.78 41.15 19.72
N LEU A 870 68.89 42.48 19.64
CA LEU A 870 69.78 43.27 20.47
C LEU A 870 68.99 43.88 21.64
N PHE A 871 69.54 43.78 22.84
CA PHE A 871 68.93 44.24 24.08
C PHE A 871 70.00 44.90 24.98
N PRO A 872 69.74 46.08 25.56
CA PRO A 872 70.63 46.69 26.55
C PRO A 872 70.57 45.93 27.89
N ALA A 873 71.56 46.12 28.76
CA ALA A 873 71.57 45.50 30.09
C ALA A 873 70.29 45.85 30.90
N GLY A 874 69.71 44.85 31.56
CA GLY A 874 68.41 44.94 32.25
C GLY A 874 67.53 43.68 32.05
N THR A 875 66.34 43.69 32.63
CA THR A 875 65.38 42.58 32.51
C THR A 875 64.43 42.81 31.32
N HIS A 876 64.35 41.83 30.43
CA HIS A 876 63.55 41.89 29.20
C HIS A 876 62.64 40.68 29.06
N SER A 877 61.55 40.82 28.31
CA SER A 877 60.76 39.68 27.84
C SER A 877 60.71 39.59 26.31
N VAL A 878 60.57 38.36 25.84
CA VAL A 878 60.35 38.03 24.44
C VAL A 878 59.03 37.29 24.32
N VAL A 879 58.12 37.90 23.59
CA VAL A 879 56.79 37.41 23.24
C VAL A 879 56.87 36.76 21.87
N VAL A 880 56.72 35.43 21.82
CA VAL A 880 56.67 34.68 20.56
C VAL A 880 55.27 34.16 20.29
N GLU A 881 54.66 34.70 19.25
CA GLU A 881 53.38 34.24 18.73
C GLU A 881 53.60 33.34 17.49
N SER A 882 52.82 32.28 17.36
CA SER A 882 52.75 31.51 16.11
C SER A 882 51.31 31.32 15.68
N VAL A 883 51.01 31.73 14.44
CA VAL A 883 49.69 31.68 13.81
C VAL A 883 49.69 30.55 12.79
N ASN A 884 48.79 29.59 12.94
CA ASN A 884 48.63 28.51 11.96
C ASN A 884 47.90 29.00 10.69
N ARG A 885 47.92 28.21 9.60
CA ARG A 885 47.18 28.51 8.35
C ARG A 885 45.65 28.66 8.52
N GLN A 886 45.09 28.36 9.68
CA GLN A 886 43.66 28.49 9.99
C GLN A 886 43.36 29.79 10.79
N GLY A 887 44.36 30.66 10.99
CA GLY A 887 44.21 31.94 11.70
C GLY A 887 44.18 31.82 13.23
N LYS A 888 44.41 30.63 13.80
CA LYS A 888 44.54 30.45 15.25
C LYS A 888 45.97 30.71 15.67
N SER A 889 46.16 31.68 16.56
CA SER A 889 47.45 31.94 17.18
C SER A 889 47.61 31.23 18.53
N ARG A 890 48.86 31.13 18.95
CA ARG A 890 49.25 30.86 20.34
C ARG A 890 50.44 31.75 20.64
N THR A 891 50.48 32.30 21.86
CA THR A 891 51.57 33.15 22.32
C THR A 891 52.30 32.47 23.48
N VAL A 892 53.63 32.61 23.51
CA VAL A 892 54.50 32.17 24.60
C VAL A 892 55.47 33.30 24.89
N GLU A 893 55.43 33.82 26.12
CA GLU A 893 56.37 34.81 26.61
C GLU A 893 57.46 34.11 27.47
N ARG A 894 58.70 34.58 27.38
CA ARG A 894 59.77 34.28 28.34
C ARG A 894 60.46 35.57 28.76
N THR A 895 60.78 35.66 30.05
CA THR A 895 61.54 36.76 30.66
C THR A 895 62.94 36.28 31.03
N PHE A 896 63.94 37.11 30.77
CA PHE A 896 65.36 36.85 31.07
C PHE A 896 66.05 38.18 31.45
N GLN A 897 67.21 38.09 32.06
CA GLN A 897 67.96 39.26 32.54
C GLN A 897 69.32 39.33 31.85
N ILE A 898 69.70 40.52 31.38
CA ILE A 898 71.01 40.77 30.78
C ILE A 898 71.86 41.55 31.78
N SER A 899 72.81 40.83 32.38
CA SER A 899 73.96 41.37 33.09
C SER A 899 75.02 41.89 32.09
N LYS A 900 75.85 42.83 32.55
CA LYS A 900 76.97 43.38 31.76
C LYS A 900 78.18 42.45 31.78
#